data_AF-A0A498S9S5-F1
#
_entry.id   AF-A0A498S9S5-F1
#
_cell.length_a   1.000
_cell.length_b   1.000
_cell.length_c   1.000
_cell.angle_alpha   90.00
_cell.angle_beta   90.00
_cell.angle_gamma   90.00
#
_symmetry.space_group_name_H-M   'P 1'
#
loop_
_entity.id
_entity.type
_entity.pdbx_description
1 polymer ?
#
loop_
_entity_poly.entity_id
_entity_poly.type
_entity_poly.pdbx_seq_one_letter_code
_entity_poly.pdbx_strand_id
1 'polypeptide(L)'
;MSTGYVAQKLKGEDYQYVHKSDIPTYHFQRSLRRLPIPKLADSCRRLIGAAEAVLQKGELELLKELVEDFMANEGPKLQKELVLHDKRNLHTSFISELWFDMYLSDRLPCPINYNPFMVYAPDPDPTYNDQVTRATNLIISYGRIKRALDAECLAPEIYCMNPKVASSTPFKWICKNLSENLRWYGAAAFGAFPLDMSQYKSLFGGSRIPQKGKDWLLHCADSKHFIVLHGGRIYAVDLFDRHGLSIHHIIRTEPPKIGRLCGVFDCTRARSVGKSQARSELSSVGSNSASLALIDNSLFVLCLDSLNSDDLNQLAENLLSMAAINFEHSWGDGVAILRLMEESFRDTKQNHFVHPNQTFSVETYLGNNLRPVEFMLTDSIRQRIQEAQAKHIAIGSKLCFSTAEYFEMNRQIIKQSKLSPDSIMQLAIQLTFYKLFKEFVPSYESCSTAAFLKGRTECVRSATCATTNAVLAIENNISNIGEYLKKCSTVHSQLVKEAATGQGFDRHLMGLRCTAERLGWSQPKLFNSAVYKYMNRFILSTSTLSTETITFGGFGPVVPDGFGIGYNVLNNKMGALISSYKNQRSADAFASSLLESLDVLKNIIVKSEQWEDMIQVFVSDDDDDQGPRTSISRLNDEMQKCQQIGIGSISKYGFRLYDGQFLYGPVAIFPKAVLSWRILTPDDITPESVQFFTMLEPKLDVLIVGPGERQYVDPEEAAMLFNMLNVEYRCVAAALYPPDDMLITTNDQVRLMNMYGKPLDDGMDLISDTDDKLKLAKKAIRKYLPKNEAKQMDNLRTSRFLIPGESDDKNSEKAKNK
;
A
#
# COMPACT_ATOMS: atom_id res chain seq x y z
N MET A 1 36.91 29.07 -31.52
CA MET A 1 36.58 27.73 -30.99
C MET A 1 35.09 27.73 -30.70
N SER A 2 34.32 26.89 -31.40
CA SER A 2 32.86 26.90 -31.39
C SER A 2 32.31 26.55 -30.01
N THR A 3 31.52 27.44 -29.43
CA THR A 3 30.63 27.16 -28.30
C THR A 3 29.61 26.11 -28.74
N GLY A 4 29.86 24.86 -28.40
CA GLY A 4 28.92 23.77 -28.64
C GLY A 4 27.66 24.00 -27.82
N TYR A 5 26.64 24.59 -28.43
CA TYR A 5 25.26 24.46 -27.96
C TYR A 5 24.94 22.97 -27.93
N VAL A 6 24.79 22.39 -26.74
CA VAL A 6 24.12 21.08 -26.63
C VAL A 6 22.69 21.34 -27.07
N ALA A 7 22.33 20.88 -28.27
CA ALA A 7 20.98 21.01 -28.77
C ALA A 7 20.01 20.37 -27.76
N GLN A 8 18.92 21.05 -27.39
CA GLN A 8 17.84 20.44 -26.63
C GLN A 8 17.42 19.14 -27.33
N LYS A 9 17.65 18.01 -26.64
CA LYS A 9 17.46 16.66 -27.18
C LYS A 9 15.99 16.37 -27.50
N LEU A 10 15.08 17.02 -26.77
CA LEU A 10 13.63 16.90 -26.93
C LEU A 10 13.06 18.17 -27.58
N LYS A 11 12.10 18.01 -28.48
CA LYS A 11 11.41 19.11 -29.19
C LYS A 11 9.92 18.82 -29.30
N GLY A 12 9.12 19.87 -29.48
CA GLY A 12 7.67 19.75 -29.67
C GLY A 12 7.00 18.99 -28.53
N GLU A 13 6.14 18.04 -28.87
CA GLU A 13 5.39 17.22 -27.90
C GLU A 13 6.30 16.42 -26.95
N ASP A 14 7.46 15.94 -27.40
CA ASP A 14 8.37 15.16 -26.54
C ASP A 14 8.96 16.00 -25.41
N TYR A 15 9.07 17.32 -25.58
CA TYR A 15 9.47 18.24 -24.52
C TYR A 15 8.35 18.52 -23.51
N GLN A 16 7.09 18.28 -23.90
CA GLN A 16 5.93 18.68 -23.10
C GLN A 16 5.45 17.64 -22.10
N TYR A 17 5.81 16.37 -22.28
CA TYR A 17 5.36 15.27 -21.43
C TYR A 17 6.55 14.41 -20.99
N VAL A 18 6.52 13.93 -19.75
CA VAL A 18 7.51 12.96 -19.25
C VAL A 18 7.45 11.67 -20.06
N HIS A 19 6.23 11.24 -20.37
CA HIS A 19 5.89 10.21 -21.35
C HIS A 19 4.40 10.32 -21.72
N LYS A 20 3.98 9.59 -22.74
CA LYS A 20 2.56 9.40 -23.10
C LYS A 20 2.21 7.92 -23.05
N SER A 21 1.53 7.52 -22.00
CA SER A 21 1.05 6.16 -21.80
C SER A 21 -0.09 5.86 -22.75
N ASP A 22 -0.03 4.70 -23.41
CA ASP A 22 -1.16 4.22 -24.21
C ASP A 22 -2.34 3.73 -23.35
N ILE A 23 -2.12 3.52 -22.06
CA ILE A 23 -3.16 3.17 -21.10
C ILE A 23 -3.47 4.45 -20.31
N PRO A 24 -4.72 4.96 -20.34
CA PRO A 24 -5.08 6.20 -19.65
C PRO A 24 -4.75 6.15 -18.16
N THR A 25 -4.34 7.27 -17.56
CA THR A 25 -3.88 7.33 -16.16
C THR A 25 -4.87 6.70 -15.18
N TYR A 26 -6.16 7.00 -15.32
CA TYR A 26 -7.21 6.54 -14.42
C TYR A 26 -7.94 5.28 -14.90
N HIS A 27 -7.34 4.54 -15.83
CA HIS A 27 -7.98 3.43 -16.55
C HIS A 27 -8.57 2.34 -15.64
N PHE A 28 -7.93 2.06 -14.49
CA PHE A 28 -8.35 1.01 -13.56
C PHE A 28 -9.26 1.50 -12.41
N GLN A 29 -9.40 2.82 -12.21
CA GLN A 29 -9.96 3.39 -10.97
C GLN A 29 -11.39 2.90 -10.69
N ARG A 30 -12.24 2.76 -11.71
CA ARG A 30 -13.63 2.27 -11.54
C ARG A 30 -13.73 0.78 -11.25
N SER A 31 -12.72 0.00 -11.60
CA SER A 31 -12.65 -1.46 -11.35
C SER A 31 -11.88 -1.85 -10.09
N LEU A 32 -11.29 -0.88 -9.38
CA LEU A 32 -10.57 -1.16 -8.14
C LEU A 32 -11.49 -1.85 -7.13
N ARG A 33 -10.94 -2.85 -6.44
CA ARG A 33 -11.66 -3.57 -5.40
C ARG A 33 -11.90 -2.65 -4.21
N ARG A 34 -13.02 -2.82 -3.53
CA ARG A 34 -13.33 -2.06 -2.31
C ARG A 34 -12.47 -2.56 -1.16
N LEU A 35 -12.02 -1.65 -0.30
CA LEU A 35 -11.25 -1.99 0.89
C LEU A 35 -12.12 -2.86 1.82
N PRO A 36 -11.71 -4.09 2.17
CA PRO A 36 -12.52 -4.95 3.01
C PRO A 36 -12.58 -4.43 4.45
N ILE A 37 -13.70 -4.70 5.12
CA ILE A 37 -13.82 -4.55 6.57
C ILE A 37 -13.48 -5.89 7.21
N PRO A 38 -12.47 -5.99 8.10
CA PRO A 38 -12.15 -7.22 8.80
C PRO A 38 -13.32 -7.75 9.64
N LYS A 39 -13.28 -9.04 9.98
CA LYS A 39 -14.18 -9.60 11.00
C LYS A 39 -13.82 -9.00 12.36
N LEU A 40 -14.84 -8.65 13.15
CA LEU A 40 -14.68 -8.10 14.50
C LEU A 40 -13.76 -8.98 15.37
N ALA A 41 -14.02 -10.28 15.41
CA ALA A 41 -13.26 -11.25 16.20
C ALA A 41 -11.77 -11.28 15.81
N ASP A 42 -11.45 -11.14 14.52
CA ASP A 42 -10.07 -11.11 14.05
C ASP A 42 -9.34 -9.84 14.49
N SER A 43 -10.00 -8.68 14.39
CA SER A 43 -9.41 -7.42 14.87
C SER A 43 -9.21 -7.41 16.39
N CYS A 44 -10.16 -7.95 17.16
CA CYS A 44 -10.03 -8.11 18.61
C CYS A 44 -8.87 -9.05 18.98
N ARG A 45 -8.76 -10.21 18.30
CA ARG A 45 -7.65 -11.15 18.49
C ARG A 45 -6.29 -10.52 18.14
N ARG A 46 -6.21 -9.77 17.04
CA ARG A 46 -4.98 -9.07 16.62
C ARG A 46 -4.58 -7.95 17.58
N LEU A 47 -5.56 -7.20 18.14
CA LEU A 47 -5.29 -6.22 19.20
C LEU A 47 -4.67 -6.88 20.42
N ILE A 48 -5.24 -8.00 20.89
CA ILE A 48 -4.69 -8.76 22.03
C ILE A 48 -3.28 -9.26 21.69
N GLY A 49 -3.06 -9.86 20.52
CA GLY A 49 -1.74 -10.36 20.11
C GLY A 49 -0.67 -9.27 20.00
N ALA A 50 -1.04 -8.04 19.62
CA ALA A 50 -0.13 -6.89 19.67
C ALA A 50 0.12 -6.42 21.10
N ALA A 51 -0.89 -6.48 21.97
CA ALA A 51 -0.79 -6.06 23.36
C ALA A 51 0.07 -7.02 24.21
N GLU A 52 0.08 -8.32 23.91
CA GLU A 52 0.94 -9.31 24.57
C GLU A 52 2.44 -8.96 24.50
N ALA A 53 2.85 -8.22 23.47
CA ALA A 53 4.24 -7.83 23.28
C ALA A 53 4.68 -6.66 24.17
N VAL A 54 3.73 -5.84 24.66
CA VAL A 54 4.05 -4.52 25.25
C VAL A 54 3.35 -4.21 26.57
N LEU A 55 2.24 -4.89 26.89
CA LEU A 55 1.52 -4.68 28.14
C LEU A 55 2.02 -5.62 29.24
N GLN A 56 2.00 -5.14 30.47
CA GLN A 56 2.23 -5.99 31.64
C GLN A 56 1.04 -6.92 31.88
N LYS A 57 1.26 -8.02 32.62
CA LYS A 57 0.23 -9.05 32.86
C LYS A 57 -1.10 -8.48 33.34
N GLY A 58 -1.10 -7.58 34.33
CA GLY A 58 -2.34 -6.99 34.85
C GLY A 58 -3.08 -6.11 33.84
N GLU A 59 -2.35 -5.32 33.05
CA GLU A 59 -2.92 -4.47 31.99
C GLU A 59 -3.46 -5.28 30.81
N LEU A 60 -2.77 -6.39 30.48
CA LEU A 60 -3.18 -7.31 29.45
C LEU A 60 -4.49 -8.03 29.82
N GLU A 61 -4.63 -8.52 31.05
CA GLU A 61 -5.89 -9.13 31.49
C GLU A 61 -7.05 -8.12 31.49
N LEU A 62 -6.81 -6.89 31.95
CA LEU A 62 -7.80 -5.81 31.83
C LEU A 62 -8.20 -5.55 30.36
N LEU A 63 -7.24 -5.52 29.43
CA LEU A 63 -7.55 -5.35 28.01
C LEU A 63 -8.38 -6.50 27.46
N LYS A 64 -8.06 -7.75 27.82
CA LYS A 64 -8.83 -8.93 27.41
C LYS A 64 -10.28 -8.86 27.91
N GLU A 65 -10.49 -8.54 29.19
CA GLU A 65 -11.82 -8.35 29.76
C GLU A 65 -12.62 -7.27 29.01
N LEU A 66 -11.99 -6.14 28.71
CA LEU A 66 -12.61 -5.05 27.94
C LEU A 66 -12.95 -5.46 26.50
N VAL A 67 -12.08 -6.26 25.86
CA VAL A 67 -12.31 -6.78 24.52
C VAL A 67 -13.44 -7.81 24.52
N GLU A 68 -13.52 -8.68 25.53
CA GLU A 68 -14.62 -9.63 25.70
C GLU A 68 -15.96 -8.91 25.92
N ASP A 69 -16.01 -7.92 26.82
CA ASP A 69 -17.19 -7.06 27.04
C ASP A 69 -17.63 -6.40 25.72
N PHE A 70 -16.67 -5.82 24.99
CA PHE A 70 -16.94 -5.17 23.71
C PHE A 70 -17.48 -6.14 22.64
N MET A 71 -16.92 -7.35 22.55
CA MET A 71 -17.38 -8.37 21.61
C MET A 71 -18.77 -8.91 21.95
N ALA A 72 -19.13 -8.96 23.24
CA ALA A 72 -20.45 -9.39 23.69
C ALA A 72 -21.53 -8.31 23.52
N ASN A 73 -21.15 -7.03 23.60
CA ASN A 73 -22.08 -5.90 23.71
C ASN A 73 -22.08 -4.97 22.47
N GLU A 74 -21.33 -3.86 22.51
CA GLU A 74 -21.42 -2.79 21.51
C GLU A 74 -20.79 -3.19 20.16
N GLY A 75 -19.74 -4.02 20.18
CA GLY A 75 -18.94 -4.39 19.02
C GLY A 75 -19.75 -4.96 17.86
N PRO A 76 -20.59 -6.01 18.05
CA PRO A 76 -21.41 -6.58 16.97
C PRO A 76 -22.38 -5.57 16.33
N LYS A 77 -22.93 -4.65 17.13
CA LYS A 77 -23.85 -3.61 16.63
C LYS A 77 -23.08 -2.58 15.79
N LEU A 78 -21.94 -2.11 16.30
CA LEU A 78 -21.08 -1.17 15.57
C LEU A 78 -20.53 -1.79 14.28
N GLN A 79 -20.15 -3.07 14.30
CA GLN A 79 -19.72 -3.82 13.12
C GLN A 79 -20.80 -3.80 12.04
N LYS A 80 -22.05 -4.11 12.43
CA LYS A 80 -23.19 -4.12 11.51
C LYS A 80 -23.41 -2.73 10.89
N GLU A 81 -23.38 -1.68 11.70
CA GLU A 81 -23.58 -0.31 11.23
C GLU A 81 -22.42 0.19 10.34
N LEU A 82 -21.17 -0.17 10.64
CA LEU A 82 -20.02 0.15 9.79
C LEU A 82 -20.15 -0.54 8.43
N VAL A 83 -20.51 -1.82 8.40
CA VAL A 83 -20.73 -2.57 7.13
C VAL A 83 -21.91 -2.01 6.35
N LEU A 84 -22.99 -1.61 7.01
CA LEU A 84 -24.14 -0.96 6.35
C LEU A 84 -23.75 0.39 5.76
N HIS A 85 -22.98 1.20 6.49
CA HIS A 85 -22.45 2.45 5.98
C HIS A 85 -21.56 2.26 4.76
N ASP A 86 -20.66 1.27 4.82
CA ASP A 86 -19.78 0.92 3.72
C ASP A 86 -20.57 0.49 2.47
N LYS A 87 -21.58 -0.38 2.63
CA LYS A 87 -22.48 -0.79 1.53
C LYS A 87 -23.29 0.36 0.92
N ARG A 88 -23.59 1.41 1.69
CA ARG A 88 -24.27 2.62 1.20
C ARG A 88 -23.33 3.57 0.44
N ASN A 89 -22.02 3.42 0.61
CA ASN A 89 -21.00 4.33 0.07
C ASN A 89 -20.00 3.58 -0.83
N LEU A 90 -20.51 2.96 -1.91
CA LEU A 90 -19.70 2.11 -2.79
C LEU A 90 -18.59 2.83 -3.56
N HIS A 91 -18.69 4.16 -3.69
CA HIS A 91 -17.75 5.02 -4.41
C HIS A 91 -16.47 5.33 -3.61
N THR A 92 -16.37 4.88 -2.36
CA THR A 92 -15.24 5.13 -1.46
C THR A 92 -14.96 3.92 -0.56
N SER A 93 -13.94 4.04 0.30
CA SER A 93 -13.65 3.10 1.38
C SER A 93 -14.21 3.61 2.70
N PHE A 94 -14.47 2.69 3.64
CA PHE A 94 -15.01 3.03 4.97
C PHE A 94 -14.10 3.96 5.79
N ILE A 95 -12.81 4.05 5.44
CA ILE A 95 -11.79 4.79 6.22
C ILE A 95 -11.40 6.13 5.60
N SER A 96 -11.60 6.34 4.29
CA SER A 96 -11.02 7.50 3.58
C SER A 96 -11.45 8.84 4.19
N GLU A 97 -12.75 9.05 4.39
CA GLU A 97 -13.30 10.27 5.00
C GLU A 97 -12.80 10.46 6.44
N LEU A 98 -12.86 9.40 7.25
CA LEU A 98 -12.39 9.42 8.64
C LEU A 98 -10.91 9.79 8.74
N TRP A 99 -10.12 9.32 7.79
CA TRP A 99 -8.70 9.61 7.70
C TRP A 99 -8.44 11.07 7.38
N PHE A 100 -9.14 11.64 6.38
CA PHE A 100 -9.08 13.08 6.12
C PHE A 100 -9.52 13.90 7.33
N ASP A 101 -10.61 13.50 7.97
CA ASP A 101 -11.18 14.20 9.13
C ASP A 101 -10.21 14.24 10.30
N MET A 102 -9.46 13.17 10.54
CA MET A 102 -8.41 13.12 11.56
C MET A 102 -7.36 14.22 11.34
N TYR A 103 -6.76 14.31 10.14
CA TYR A 103 -5.72 15.30 9.87
C TYR A 103 -6.24 16.74 9.73
N LEU A 104 -7.40 16.89 9.10
CA LEU A 104 -7.99 18.20 8.82
C LEU A 104 -8.63 18.80 10.06
N SER A 105 -9.07 17.99 11.03
CA SER A 105 -9.65 18.47 12.29
C SER A 105 -8.60 18.72 13.37
N ASP A 106 -7.42 18.08 13.30
CA ASP A 106 -6.34 18.32 14.26
C ASP A 106 -5.83 19.76 14.20
N ARG A 107 -5.41 20.24 15.36
CA ARG A 107 -5.07 21.63 15.66
C ARG A 107 -3.59 21.82 15.96
N LEU A 108 -2.81 20.74 16.04
CA LEU A 108 -1.35 20.81 16.09
C LEU A 108 -0.77 21.43 14.81
N PRO A 109 0.38 22.13 14.89
CA PRO A 109 1.06 22.64 13.71
C PRO A 109 1.47 21.52 12.76
N CYS A 110 1.23 21.68 11.45
CA CYS A 110 1.64 20.66 10.47
C CYS A 110 3.15 20.39 10.41
N PRO A 111 4.04 21.40 10.47
CA PRO A 111 5.48 21.14 10.56
C PRO A 111 5.81 20.26 11.77
N ILE A 112 6.70 19.29 11.58
CA ILE A 112 7.16 18.31 12.58
C ILE A 112 6.10 17.25 12.93
N ASN A 113 4.86 17.66 13.24
CA ASN A 113 3.84 16.73 13.72
C ASN A 113 3.20 15.88 12.61
N TYR A 114 3.05 16.44 11.40
CA TYR A 114 2.42 15.73 10.27
C TYR A 114 3.26 15.75 9.00
N ASN A 115 3.86 16.89 8.65
CA ASN A 115 4.60 17.02 7.40
C ASN A 115 5.92 16.25 7.47
N PRO A 116 6.08 15.19 6.68
CA PRO A 116 7.37 14.54 6.51
C PRO A 116 8.17 15.28 5.42
N PHE A 117 9.40 14.84 5.21
CA PHE A 117 10.22 15.22 4.06
C PHE A 117 10.92 14.00 3.45
N MET A 118 11.24 14.10 2.17
CA MET A 118 12.04 13.12 1.44
C MET A 118 13.13 13.85 0.65
N VAL A 119 14.35 13.32 0.68
CA VAL A 119 15.51 13.95 0.04
C VAL A 119 15.92 13.17 -1.18
N TYR A 120 16.02 13.86 -2.31
CA TYR A 120 16.49 13.26 -3.56
C TYR A 120 17.94 12.81 -3.43
N ALA A 121 18.25 11.64 -3.97
CA ALA A 121 19.62 11.28 -4.32
C ALA A 121 20.23 12.37 -5.23
N PRO A 122 21.53 12.70 -5.09
CA PRO A 122 22.19 13.65 -5.97
C PRO A 122 22.11 13.21 -7.44
N ASP A 123 22.18 14.18 -8.37
CA ASP A 123 22.40 13.83 -9.77
C ASP A 123 23.73 13.08 -9.88
N PRO A 124 23.80 11.93 -10.57
CA PRO A 124 25.05 11.20 -10.76
C PRO A 124 26.16 12.01 -11.42
N ASP A 125 25.81 13.03 -12.21
CA ASP A 125 26.76 14.03 -12.70
C ASP A 125 26.84 15.20 -11.70
N PRO A 126 27.98 15.38 -10.99
CA PRO A 126 28.15 16.43 -10.00
C PRO A 126 27.89 17.84 -10.53
N THR A 127 28.08 18.08 -11.83
CA THR A 127 27.92 19.41 -12.45
C THR A 127 26.46 19.88 -12.48
N TYR A 128 25.49 18.96 -12.44
CA TYR A 128 24.06 19.26 -12.41
C TYR A 128 23.50 19.42 -10.98
N ASN A 129 24.36 19.31 -9.97
CA ASN A 129 23.98 19.55 -8.57
C ASN A 129 24.08 21.03 -8.14
N ASP A 130 24.46 21.93 -9.05
CA ASP A 130 24.30 23.38 -8.86
C ASP A 130 22.83 23.73 -8.55
N GLN A 131 22.59 24.57 -7.54
CA GLN A 131 21.25 24.83 -6.99
C GLN A 131 20.26 25.29 -8.06
N VAL A 132 20.63 26.29 -8.86
CA VAL A 132 19.78 26.87 -9.89
C VAL A 132 19.53 25.86 -11.01
N THR A 133 20.59 25.20 -11.47
CA THR A 133 20.53 24.20 -12.53
C THR A 133 19.61 23.05 -12.12
N ARG A 134 19.81 22.50 -10.92
CA ARG A 134 19.03 21.38 -10.39
C ARG A 134 17.57 21.76 -10.18
N ALA A 135 17.31 22.92 -9.57
CA ALA A 135 15.95 23.42 -9.37
C ALA A 135 15.22 23.60 -10.71
N THR A 136 15.88 24.21 -11.71
CA THR A 136 15.28 24.42 -13.04
C THR A 136 14.94 23.11 -13.73
N ASN A 137 15.86 22.13 -13.69
CA ASN A 137 15.62 20.80 -14.27
C ASN A 137 14.44 20.08 -13.59
N LEU A 138 14.35 20.12 -12.26
CA LEU A 138 13.22 19.54 -11.52
C LEU A 138 11.89 20.24 -11.84
N ILE A 139 11.87 21.57 -11.95
CA ILE A 139 10.67 22.36 -12.28
C ILE A 139 10.15 22.02 -13.68
N ILE A 140 11.05 21.92 -14.66
CA ILE A 140 10.70 21.47 -16.03
C ILE A 140 10.08 20.07 -15.97
N SER A 141 10.69 19.16 -15.23
CA SER A 141 10.16 17.80 -15.07
C SER A 141 8.80 17.75 -14.36
N TYR A 142 8.60 18.55 -13.31
CA TYR A 142 7.30 18.68 -12.63
C TYR A 142 6.22 19.20 -13.57
N GLY A 143 6.54 20.20 -14.41
CA GLY A 143 5.65 20.69 -15.45
C GLY A 143 5.27 19.61 -16.47
N ARG A 144 6.24 18.80 -16.90
CA ARG A 144 6.03 17.64 -17.80
C ARG A 144 5.16 16.56 -17.18
N ILE A 145 5.31 16.29 -15.88
CA ILE A 145 4.49 15.33 -15.13
C ILE A 145 3.06 15.86 -14.94
N LYS A 146 2.91 17.13 -14.55
CA LYS A 146 1.60 17.82 -14.44
C LYS A 146 0.85 17.74 -15.77
N ARG A 147 1.50 18.05 -16.89
CA ARG A 147 0.89 17.92 -18.23
C ARG A 147 0.46 16.49 -18.54
N ALA A 148 1.27 15.50 -18.22
CA ALA A 148 0.91 14.10 -18.42
C ALA A 148 -0.30 13.67 -17.57
N LEU A 149 -0.38 14.17 -16.34
CA LEU A 149 -1.50 13.93 -15.43
C LEU A 149 -2.79 14.59 -15.94
N ASP A 150 -2.73 15.86 -16.33
CA ASP A 150 -3.89 16.63 -16.84
C ASP A 150 -4.42 16.05 -18.15
N ALA A 151 -3.52 15.58 -19.02
CA ALA A 151 -3.86 14.93 -20.28
C ALA A 151 -4.23 13.44 -20.11
N GLU A 152 -4.28 12.94 -18.88
CA GLU A 152 -4.55 11.54 -18.51
C GLU A 152 -3.68 10.52 -19.27
N CYS A 153 -2.45 10.91 -19.62
CA CYS A 153 -1.47 10.09 -20.31
C CYS A 153 -0.24 9.76 -19.45
N LEU A 154 -0.25 10.10 -18.16
CA LEU A 154 0.65 9.51 -17.18
C LEU A 154 0.33 8.00 -17.05
N ALA A 155 1.35 7.17 -16.85
CA ALA A 155 1.14 5.73 -16.81
C ALA A 155 0.45 5.35 -15.50
N PRO A 156 -0.57 4.47 -15.52
CA PRO A 156 -1.23 4.01 -14.30
C PRO A 156 -0.24 3.45 -13.29
N GLU A 157 -0.54 3.66 -12.02
CA GLU A 157 0.21 3.05 -10.93
C GLU A 157 -0.21 1.57 -10.79
N ILE A 158 0.74 0.66 -10.98
CA ILE A 158 0.50 -0.78 -10.97
C ILE A 158 1.64 -1.46 -10.23
N TYR A 159 1.30 -2.19 -9.17
CA TYR A 159 2.24 -3.08 -8.50
C TYR A 159 2.28 -4.43 -9.24
N CYS A 160 3.41 -4.74 -9.88
CA CYS A 160 3.60 -6.03 -10.56
C CYS A 160 4.48 -6.95 -9.71
N MET A 161 3.98 -8.16 -9.42
CA MET A 161 4.77 -9.20 -8.75
C MET A 161 6.04 -9.55 -9.56
N ASN A 162 5.89 -9.56 -10.89
CA ASN A 162 7.00 -9.68 -11.83
C ASN A 162 7.07 -8.41 -12.69
N PRO A 163 8.13 -7.58 -12.59
CA PRO A 163 8.27 -6.35 -13.37
C PRO A 163 8.15 -6.53 -14.89
N LYS A 164 8.49 -7.71 -15.43
CA LYS A 164 8.41 -8.00 -16.88
C LYS A 164 6.96 -8.00 -17.41
N VAL A 165 5.97 -8.19 -16.54
CA VAL A 165 4.55 -8.22 -16.90
C VAL A 165 4.09 -6.88 -17.49
N ALA A 166 4.47 -5.77 -16.86
CA ALA A 166 4.07 -4.43 -17.28
C ALA A 166 4.50 -4.10 -18.72
N SER A 167 5.61 -4.66 -19.18
CA SER A 167 6.11 -4.50 -20.54
C SER A 167 5.49 -5.45 -21.56
N SER A 168 4.79 -6.50 -21.13
CA SER A 168 4.33 -7.56 -22.03
C SER A 168 3.18 -7.11 -22.95
N THR A 169 3.25 -7.50 -24.22
CA THR A 169 2.21 -7.19 -25.22
C THR A 169 0.85 -7.76 -24.85
N PRO A 170 0.72 -9.01 -24.35
CA PRO A 170 -0.57 -9.55 -23.92
C PRO A 170 -1.22 -8.75 -22.80
N PHE A 171 -0.44 -8.36 -21.78
CA PHE A 171 -0.93 -7.53 -20.67
C PHE A 171 -1.46 -6.18 -21.16
N LYS A 172 -0.69 -5.48 -22.00
CA LYS A 172 -1.11 -4.20 -22.57
C LYS A 172 -2.37 -4.32 -23.43
N TRP A 173 -2.49 -5.39 -24.21
CA TRP A 173 -3.67 -5.66 -25.03
C TRP A 173 -4.90 -5.89 -24.15
N ILE A 174 -4.79 -6.72 -23.11
CA ILE A 174 -5.90 -6.99 -22.18
C ILE A 174 -6.33 -5.72 -21.45
N CYS A 175 -5.38 -4.93 -20.95
CA CYS A 175 -5.69 -3.65 -20.32
C CYS A 175 -6.48 -2.76 -21.28
N LYS A 176 -6.01 -2.57 -22.53
CA LYS A 176 -6.69 -1.68 -23.48
C LYS A 176 -8.09 -2.14 -23.90
N ASN A 177 -8.32 -3.45 -24.04
CA ASN A 177 -9.53 -3.99 -24.67
C ASN A 177 -10.60 -4.46 -23.68
N LEU A 178 -10.30 -4.58 -22.39
CA LEU A 178 -11.30 -4.97 -21.40
C LEU A 178 -12.31 -3.86 -21.10
N SER A 179 -13.56 -4.29 -20.91
CA SER A 179 -14.62 -3.43 -20.41
C SER A 179 -14.26 -2.89 -19.02
N GLU A 180 -14.77 -1.70 -18.71
CA GLU A 180 -14.32 -0.93 -17.55
C GLU A 180 -14.35 -1.72 -16.23
N ASN A 181 -15.38 -2.53 -16.00
CA ASN A 181 -15.55 -3.32 -14.78
C ASN A 181 -14.60 -4.53 -14.68
N LEU A 182 -14.00 -4.96 -15.79
CA LEU A 182 -13.14 -6.16 -15.86
C LEU A 182 -11.65 -5.83 -15.85
N ARG A 183 -11.26 -4.56 -16.03
CA ARG A 183 -9.85 -4.15 -16.18
C ARG A 183 -8.96 -4.56 -15.01
N TRP A 184 -9.42 -4.39 -13.77
CA TRP A 184 -8.68 -4.83 -12.59
C TRP A 184 -8.46 -6.35 -12.59
N TYR A 185 -9.48 -7.15 -12.95
CA TYR A 185 -9.36 -8.60 -13.03
C TYR A 185 -8.39 -9.04 -14.13
N GLY A 186 -8.43 -8.37 -15.28
CA GLY A 186 -7.47 -8.60 -16.35
C GLY A 186 -6.03 -8.33 -15.91
N ALA A 187 -5.80 -7.28 -15.14
CA ALA A 187 -4.47 -7.02 -14.58
C ALA A 187 -4.07 -8.07 -13.54
N ALA A 188 -4.99 -8.42 -12.63
CA ALA A 188 -4.74 -9.38 -11.56
C ALA A 188 -4.39 -10.79 -12.09
N ALA A 189 -4.98 -11.21 -13.21
CA ALA A 189 -4.66 -12.47 -13.89
C ALA A 189 -3.18 -12.60 -14.31
N PHE A 190 -2.47 -11.48 -14.42
CA PHE A 190 -1.03 -11.44 -14.73
C PHE A 190 -0.16 -11.16 -13.49
N GLY A 191 -0.73 -11.22 -12.29
CA GLY A 191 -0.03 -10.84 -11.06
C GLY A 191 0.30 -9.35 -10.99
N ALA A 192 -0.51 -8.51 -11.64
CA ALA A 192 -0.40 -7.06 -11.62
C ALA A 192 -1.61 -6.44 -10.89
N PHE A 193 -1.33 -5.56 -9.93
CA PHE A 193 -2.32 -4.99 -9.02
C PHE A 193 -2.36 -3.47 -9.22
N PRO A 194 -3.33 -2.94 -9.99
CA PRO A 194 -3.51 -1.50 -10.12
C PRO A 194 -3.78 -0.83 -8.77
N LEU A 195 -3.24 0.36 -8.58
CA LEU A 195 -3.39 1.13 -7.34
C LEU A 195 -4.33 2.34 -7.52
N ASP A 196 -4.91 2.81 -6.42
CA ASP A 196 -5.68 4.06 -6.35
C ASP A 196 -4.77 5.24 -6.70
N MET A 197 -5.23 6.06 -7.64
CA MET A 197 -4.54 7.27 -8.08
C MET A 197 -5.37 8.52 -7.79
N SER A 198 -6.39 8.40 -6.95
CA SER A 198 -7.34 9.48 -6.75
C SER A 198 -6.75 10.68 -5.99
N GLN A 199 -5.63 10.47 -5.30
CA GLN A 199 -4.86 11.49 -4.60
C GLN A 199 -3.89 12.26 -5.53
N TYR A 200 -3.59 11.74 -6.73
CA TYR A 200 -2.53 12.30 -7.58
C TYR A 200 -2.87 13.69 -8.09
N LYS A 201 -4.16 14.02 -8.23
CA LYS A 201 -4.61 15.36 -8.62
C LYS A 201 -4.13 16.43 -7.64
N SER A 202 -3.99 16.07 -6.36
CA SER A 202 -3.54 16.98 -5.30
C SER A 202 -2.02 17.20 -5.27
N LEU A 203 -1.23 16.51 -6.12
CA LEU A 203 0.22 16.77 -6.25
C LEU A 203 0.52 18.20 -6.67
N PHE A 204 -0.39 18.78 -7.47
CA PHE A 204 -0.23 20.10 -8.04
C PHE A 204 -1.48 20.93 -7.84
N GLY A 205 -1.32 22.22 -7.51
CA GLY A 205 -2.47 23.11 -7.31
C GLY A 205 -3.26 22.80 -6.03
N GLY A 206 -2.71 22.00 -5.13
CA GLY A 206 -3.33 21.61 -3.86
C GLY A 206 -2.82 22.45 -2.69
N SER A 207 -3.73 22.95 -1.85
CA SER A 207 -3.37 23.68 -0.63
C SER A 207 -4.32 23.36 0.53
N ARG A 208 -3.78 23.33 1.76
CA ARG A 208 -4.57 23.19 2.99
C ARG A 208 -4.90 24.57 3.54
N ILE A 209 -6.18 24.90 3.56
CA ILE A 209 -6.66 26.21 4.01
C ILE A 209 -7.15 26.10 5.47
N PRO A 210 -6.54 26.86 6.40
CA PRO A 210 -6.89 26.78 7.81
C PRO A 210 -8.28 27.38 8.06
N GLN A 211 -9.10 26.68 8.85
CA GLN A 211 -10.45 27.09 9.21
C GLN A 211 -10.71 26.88 10.70
N LYS A 212 -11.79 27.47 11.20
CA LYS A 212 -12.23 27.23 12.58
C LYS A 212 -12.80 25.81 12.68
N GLY A 213 -12.24 24.99 13.55
CA GLY A 213 -12.72 23.63 13.83
C GLY A 213 -12.18 22.55 12.89
N LYS A 214 -12.33 22.70 11.57
CA LYS A 214 -11.88 21.73 10.56
C LYS A 214 -11.35 22.45 9.34
N ASP A 215 -10.08 22.22 9.00
CA ASP A 215 -9.44 22.77 7.80
C ASP A 215 -10.03 22.13 6.55
N TRP A 216 -9.80 22.73 5.38
CA TRP A 216 -10.26 22.16 4.11
C TRP A 216 -9.15 22.18 3.07
N LEU A 217 -9.26 21.25 2.12
CA LEU A 217 -8.33 21.13 1.01
C LEU A 217 -8.88 21.88 -0.19
N LEU A 218 -8.13 22.88 -0.64
CA LEU A 218 -8.35 23.58 -1.90
C LEU A 218 -7.57 22.87 -3.01
N HIS A 219 -8.18 22.74 -4.18
CA HIS A 219 -7.50 22.26 -5.38
C HIS A 219 -7.86 23.15 -6.58
N CYS A 220 -6.84 23.70 -7.24
CA CYS A 220 -6.95 24.54 -8.43
C CYS A 220 -6.33 23.81 -9.64
N ALA A 221 -7.17 23.13 -10.43
CA ALA A 221 -6.74 22.33 -11.57
C ALA A 221 -6.09 23.19 -12.67
N ASP A 222 -6.61 24.40 -12.89
CA ASP A 222 -6.23 25.32 -13.98
C ASP A 222 -5.01 26.19 -13.64
N SER A 223 -4.34 25.92 -12.51
CA SER A 223 -3.17 26.69 -12.10
C SER A 223 -2.05 26.62 -13.14
N LYS A 224 -1.43 27.77 -13.42
CA LYS A 224 -0.34 27.89 -14.40
C LYS A 224 0.99 28.31 -13.80
N HIS A 225 1.02 28.63 -12.52
CA HIS A 225 2.17 29.23 -11.86
C HIS A 225 2.54 28.47 -10.60
N PHE A 226 3.81 28.56 -10.22
CA PHE A 226 4.33 28.07 -8.95
C PHE A 226 4.89 29.23 -8.14
N ILE A 227 5.10 29.03 -6.84
CA ILE A 227 5.68 30.05 -5.97
C ILE A 227 7.17 29.78 -5.77
N VAL A 228 7.98 30.83 -5.77
CA VAL A 228 9.38 30.80 -5.37
C VAL A 228 9.54 31.57 -4.06
N LEU A 229 10.13 30.93 -3.05
CA LEU A 229 10.58 31.53 -1.82
C LEU A 229 12.10 31.67 -1.85
N HIS A 230 12.60 32.90 -1.77
CA HIS A 230 14.05 33.15 -1.75
C HIS A 230 14.36 34.42 -0.97
N GLY A 231 15.33 34.36 -0.05
CA GLY A 231 15.78 35.54 0.72
C GLY A 231 14.67 36.22 1.54
N GLY A 232 13.60 35.49 1.87
CA GLY A 232 12.41 36.03 2.53
C GLY A 232 11.52 36.88 1.64
N ARG A 233 11.52 36.64 0.34
CA ARG A 233 10.59 37.20 -0.64
C ARG A 233 9.83 36.09 -1.35
N ILE A 234 8.68 36.46 -1.90
CA ILE A 234 7.72 35.54 -2.53
C ILE A 234 7.52 36.01 -3.97
N TYR A 235 7.66 35.10 -4.93
CA TYR A 235 7.41 35.36 -6.34
C TYR A 235 6.46 34.32 -6.90
N ALA A 236 5.50 34.74 -7.71
CA ALA A 236 4.73 33.85 -8.56
C ALA A 236 5.39 33.79 -9.93
N VAL A 237 5.68 32.58 -10.41
CA VAL A 237 6.34 32.35 -11.70
C VAL A 237 5.46 31.46 -12.57
N ASP A 238 5.13 31.94 -13.76
CA ASP A 238 4.31 31.19 -14.71
C ASP A 238 5.13 30.05 -15.33
N LEU A 239 4.66 28.82 -15.14
CA LEU A 239 5.25 27.60 -15.68
C LEU A 239 4.70 27.30 -17.08
N PHE A 240 3.42 27.61 -17.29
CA PHE A 240 2.68 27.32 -18.51
C PHE A 240 2.22 28.61 -19.22
N ASP A 241 2.42 28.67 -20.54
CA ASP A 241 1.84 29.69 -21.42
C ASP A 241 0.67 29.11 -22.26
N ARG A 242 0.27 29.81 -23.31
CA ARG A 242 -0.79 29.35 -24.24
C ARG A 242 -0.41 28.14 -25.11
N HIS A 243 0.88 27.83 -25.22
CA HIS A 243 1.45 26.76 -26.03
C HIS A 243 1.92 25.56 -25.17
N GLY A 244 2.03 25.72 -23.85
CA GLY A 244 2.38 24.64 -22.94
C GLY A 244 3.43 25.05 -21.92
N LEU A 245 4.32 24.10 -21.58
CA LEU A 245 5.48 24.37 -20.73
C LEU A 245 6.38 25.38 -21.47
N SER A 246 6.55 26.55 -20.84
CA SER A 246 7.25 27.70 -21.43
C SER A 246 8.56 28.02 -20.70
N ILE A 247 8.89 27.22 -19.67
CA ILE A 247 10.01 27.52 -18.80
C ILE A 247 11.30 26.95 -19.38
N HIS A 248 12.13 27.83 -19.91
CA HIS A 248 13.50 27.49 -20.28
C HIS A 248 14.50 28.03 -19.24
N HIS A 249 14.13 29.05 -18.47
CA HIS A 249 15.07 29.90 -17.75
C HIS A 249 14.49 30.34 -16.39
N ILE A 250 14.96 29.74 -15.30
CA ILE A 250 14.65 30.20 -13.94
C ILE A 250 15.98 30.57 -13.26
N ILE A 251 16.10 31.86 -12.94
CA ILE A 251 16.88 32.40 -11.82
C ILE A 251 18.41 32.30 -11.93
N ARG A 252 19.01 33.22 -12.68
CA ARG A 252 20.35 33.74 -12.34
C ARG A 252 20.32 35.18 -11.78
N THR A 253 19.13 35.73 -11.58
CA THR A 253 18.98 37.10 -11.11
C THR A 253 19.01 37.13 -9.59
N GLU A 254 20.10 37.67 -9.02
CA GLU A 254 20.05 38.23 -7.67
C GLU A 254 18.90 39.26 -7.64
N PRO A 255 17.86 39.06 -6.83
CA PRO A 255 16.77 40.02 -6.81
C PRO A 255 17.21 41.31 -6.11
N PRO A 256 16.82 42.49 -6.60
CA PRO A 256 17.25 43.78 -6.07
C PRO A 256 17.04 43.87 -4.55
N LYS A 257 18.01 44.42 -3.80
CA LYS A 257 17.99 44.54 -2.33
C LYS A 257 16.85 45.46 -1.85
N ILE A 258 15.62 44.94 -1.77
CA ILE A 258 14.44 45.60 -1.19
C ILE A 258 13.90 44.72 -0.05
N GLY A 259 13.46 45.32 1.07
CA GLY A 259 13.37 44.73 2.42
C GLY A 259 12.76 43.32 2.61
N ARG A 260 13.13 42.69 3.74
CA ARG A 260 12.71 41.33 4.17
C ARG A 260 11.19 41.26 4.46
N LEU A 261 10.49 40.31 3.85
CA LEU A 261 9.06 39.99 4.07
C LEU A 261 8.86 38.47 4.26
N CYS A 262 9.66 37.83 5.11
CA CYS A 262 9.65 36.35 5.26
C CYS A 262 8.55 35.81 6.19
N GLY A 263 7.81 36.68 6.88
CA GLY A 263 6.99 36.26 8.03
C GLY A 263 5.62 35.68 7.73
N VAL A 264 5.07 35.89 6.52
CA VAL A 264 3.66 35.57 6.24
C VAL A 264 3.38 34.07 6.23
N PHE A 265 4.36 33.25 5.81
CA PHE A 265 4.29 31.79 5.93
C PHE A 265 4.52 31.30 7.37
N ASP A 266 5.13 32.08 8.25
CA ASP A 266 5.24 31.67 9.66
C ASP A 266 3.86 31.68 10.35
N CYS A 267 2.91 32.49 9.87
CA CYS A 267 1.50 32.38 10.25
C CYS A 267 0.87 31.03 9.83
N THR A 268 1.36 30.34 8.81
CA THR A 268 0.94 28.96 8.46
C THR A 268 1.68 27.89 9.26
N ARG A 269 2.62 28.28 10.15
CA ARG A 269 3.34 27.41 11.09
C ARG A 269 2.82 27.48 12.54
N ALA A 270 1.93 28.43 12.87
CA ALA A 270 1.33 28.60 14.20
C ALA A 270 0.31 27.48 14.60
N ARG A 271 -0.23 27.52 15.84
CA ARG A 271 -1.40 26.69 16.24
C ARG A 271 -2.67 27.17 15.52
N SER A 272 -3.49 26.23 15.04
CA SER A 272 -4.65 26.40 14.14
C SER A 272 -5.69 27.50 14.47
N VAL A 273 -6.02 27.75 15.73
CA VAL A 273 -6.99 28.82 16.09
C VAL A 273 -6.38 30.20 15.80
N GLY A 274 -5.08 30.36 16.05
CA GLY A 274 -4.33 31.55 15.65
C GLY A 274 -4.11 31.64 14.13
N LYS A 275 -4.03 30.50 13.43
CA LYS A 275 -3.84 30.44 11.96
C LYS A 275 -5.04 30.94 11.18
N SER A 276 -6.23 30.44 11.49
CA SER A 276 -7.47 30.83 10.80
C SER A 276 -7.81 32.30 11.07
N GLN A 277 -7.62 32.76 12.30
CA GLN A 277 -7.79 34.18 12.66
C GLN A 277 -6.74 35.07 11.99
N ALA A 278 -5.45 34.70 12.04
CA ALA A 278 -4.38 35.46 11.38
C ALA A 278 -4.56 35.51 9.87
N ARG A 279 -5.00 34.41 9.25
CA ARG A 279 -5.30 34.37 7.82
C ARG A 279 -6.49 35.24 7.45
N SER A 280 -7.55 35.25 8.27
CA SER A 280 -8.72 36.11 8.06
C SER A 280 -8.34 37.60 8.18
N GLU A 281 -7.57 37.94 9.21
CA GLU A 281 -7.04 39.29 9.42
C GLU A 281 -6.13 39.71 8.25
N LEU A 282 -5.16 38.87 7.88
CA LEU A 282 -4.27 39.11 6.74
C LEU A 282 -5.05 39.33 5.46
N SER A 283 -6.05 38.49 5.17
CA SER A 283 -6.87 38.57 3.96
C SER A 283 -7.75 39.83 3.90
N SER A 284 -8.08 40.43 5.05
CA SER A 284 -8.92 41.63 5.12
C SER A 284 -8.18 42.94 4.80
N VAL A 285 -6.85 42.89 4.66
CA VAL A 285 -6.01 44.09 4.49
C VAL A 285 -5.62 44.26 3.02
N GLY A 286 -6.06 45.36 2.41
CA GLY A 286 -5.63 45.79 1.08
C GLY A 286 -5.78 44.70 0.01
N SER A 287 -4.71 44.43 -0.75
CA SER A 287 -4.66 43.42 -1.80
C SER A 287 -4.22 42.02 -1.33
N ASN A 288 -4.08 41.79 -0.01
CA ASN A 288 -3.55 40.54 0.52
C ASN A 288 -4.41 39.31 0.18
N SER A 289 -5.72 39.48 -0.04
CA SER A 289 -6.59 38.39 -0.48
C SER A 289 -6.16 37.84 -1.86
N ALA A 290 -5.78 38.72 -2.78
CA ALA A 290 -5.23 38.34 -4.09
C ALA A 290 -3.85 37.70 -3.95
N SER A 291 -2.99 38.22 -3.07
CA SER A 291 -1.68 37.63 -2.77
C SER A 291 -1.80 36.22 -2.16
N LEU A 292 -2.74 36.00 -1.24
CA LEU A 292 -3.05 34.67 -0.71
C LEU A 292 -3.55 33.74 -1.80
N ALA A 293 -4.48 34.19 -2.64
CA ALA A 293 -5.01 33.38 -3.74
C ALA A 293 -3.91 32.95 -4.72
N LEU A 294 -2.92 33.81 -5.01
CA LEU A 294 -1.75 33.43 -5.82
C LEU A 294 -0.96 32.29 -5.17
N ILE A 295 -0.80 32.30 -3.85
CA ILE A 295 -0.09 31.24 -3.13
C ILE A 295 -0.93 29.96 -3.08
N ASP A 296 -2.18 30.05 -2.67
CA ASP A 296 -3.04 28.88 -2.45
C ASP A 296 -3.34 28.13 -3.75
N ASN A 297 -3.45 28.86 -4.87
CA ASN A 297 -3.70 28.27 -6.17
C ASN A 297 -2.41 27.82 -6.87
N SER A 298 -1.23 27.99 -6.29
CA SER A 298 0.02 27.64 -6.96
C SER A 298 0.19 26.13 -7.18
N LEU A 299 0.87 25.76 -8.27
CA LEU A 299 1.16 24.37 -8.60
C LEU A 299 1.94 23.68 -7.47
N PHE A 300 2.99 24.34 -6.99
CA PHE A 300 3.84 23.93 -5.88
C PHE A 300 4.63 25.14 -5.39
N VAL A 301 5.41 24.95 -4.32
CA VAL A 301 6.30 25.98 -3.76
C VAL A 301 7.75 25.50 -3.87
N LEU A 302 8.59 26.28 -4.55
CA LEU A 302 10.03 26.12 -4.61
C LEU A 302 10.68 26.98 -3.51
N CYS A 303 11.47 26.37 -2.64
CA CYS A 303 12.31 27.08 -1.67
C CYS A 303 13.76 27.08 -2.15
N LEU A 304 14.33 28.27 -2.36
CA LEU A 304 15.75 28.45 -2.67
C LEU A 304 16.48 28.95 -1.42
N ASP A 305 16.92 28.00 -0.61
CA ASP A 305 17.57 28.28 0.66
C ASP A 305 18.99 28.84 0.44
N SER A 306 19.35 29.88 1.20
CA SER A 306 20.68 30.49 1.17
C SER A 306 21.52 29.87 2.28
N LEU A 307 22.60 29.18 1.92
CA LEU A 307 23.54 28.54 2.85
C LEU A 307 24.43 29.60 3.54
N ASN A 308 23.85 30.44 4.39
CA ASN A 308 24.57 31.49 5.12
C ASN A 308 24.40 31.32 6.64
N SER A 309 24.70 30.14 7.17
CA SER A 309 24.89 30.00 8.63
C SER A 309 26.12 29.16 8.92
N ASP A 310 27.03 29.71 9.74
CA ASP A 310 28.14 29.01 10.39
C ASP A 310 27.66 27.99 11.47
N ASP A 311 26.34 27.76 11.52
CA ASP A 311 25.52 26.95 12.45
C ASP A 311 25.63 25.43 12.23
N LEU A 312 26.83 24.85 12.15
CA LEU A 312 27.04 23.58 11.45
C LEU A 312 26.69 22.32 12.27
N ASN A 313 25.45 21.87 12.18
CA ASN A 313 25.21 20.43 12.22
C ASN A 313 25.48 19.86 10.82
N GLN A 314 26.41 18.92 10.72
CA GLN A 314 26.84 18.28 9.47
C GLN A 314 25.67 17.66 8.68
N LEU A 315 24.60 17.24 9.37
CA LEU A 315 23.37 16.76 8.76
C LEU A 315 22.56 17.89 8.11
N ALA A 316 22.51 19.08 8.70
CA ALA A 316 21.86 20.25 8.10
C ALA A 316 22.62 20.72 6.86
N GLU A 317 23.95 20.75 6.88
CA GLU A 317 24.75 21.07 5.69
C GLU A 317 24.56 20.05 4.55
N ASN A 318 24.56 18.75 4.87
CA ASN A 318 24.31 17.69 3.89
C ASN A 318 22.86 17.73 3.36
N LEU A 319 21.88 18.03 4.21
CA LEU A 319 20.47 18.16 3.80
C LEU A 319 20.23 19.42 2.96
N LEU A 320 20.81 20.56 3.34
CA LEU A 320 20.60 21.86 2.71
C LEU A 320 21.37 22.02 1.39
N SER A 321 22.38 21.18 1.14
CA SER A 321 23.04 21.05 -0.16
C SER A 321 22.29 20.13 -1.14
N MET A 322 21.22 19.45 -0.68
CA MET A 322 20.44 18.50 -1.46
C MET A 322 19.01 18.98 -1.73
N ALA A 323 18.44 18.56 -2.87
CA ALA A 323 17.04 18.83 -3.18
C ALA A 323 16.12 17.91 -2.36
N ALA A 324 15.03 18.45 -1.82
CA ALA A 324 14.08 17.70 -1.01
C ALA A 324 12.63 18.13 -1.28
N ILE A 325 11.69 17.23 -1.03
CA ILE A 325 10.25 17.53 -0.97
C ILE A 325 9.80 17.48 0.49
N ASN A 326 9.35 18.60 1.02
CA ASN A 326 8.49 18.65 2.21
C ASN A 326 7.04 18.70 1.74
N PHE A 327 6.17 17.83 2.25
CA PHE A 327 4.77 17.79 1.81
C PHE A 327 3.79 17.80 2.99
N GLU A 328 2.64 18.41 2.76
CA GLU A 328 1.51 18.39 3.70
C GLU A 328 0.85 17.01 3.64
N HIS A 329 0.62 16.38 4.80
CA HIS A 329 0.24 14.97 4.85
C HIS A 329 -1.28 14.73 4.76
N SER A 330 -2.13 15.75 4.94
CA SER A 330 -3.58 15.55 5.03
C SER A 330 -4.22 15.15 3.70
N TRP A 331 -3.72 15.65 2.56
CA TRP A 331 -4.34 15.39 1.26
C TRP A 331 -4.07 14.00 0.68
N GLY A 332 -3.03 13.31 1.12
CA GLY A 332 -2.63 12.03 0.53
C GLY A 332 -1.60 11.26 1.31
N ASP A 333 -1.37 10.03 0.87
CA ASP A 333 -0.34 9.14 1.36
C ASP A 333 0.91 9.31 0.50
N GLY A 334 2.10 9.05 1.07
CA GLY A 334 3.39 9.33 0.42
C GLY A 334 3.64 8.66 -0.95
N VAL A 335 2.76 7.76 -1.42
CA VAL A 335 2.86 7.04 -2.70
C VAL A 335 2.87 8.00 -3.90
N ALA A 336 1.98 9.00 -3.92
CA ALA A 336 1.92 9.95 -5.02
C ALA A 336 3.20 10.81 -5.08
N ILE A 337 3.75 11.19 -3.92
CA ILE A 337 5.01 11.95 -3.85
C ILE A 337 6.19 11.07 -4.25
N LEU A 338 6.23 9.80 -3.83
CA LEU A 338 7.25 8.85 -4.27
C LEU A 338 7.25 8.74 -5.80
N ARG A 339 6.07 8.59 -6.43
CA ARG A 339 5.96 8.56 -7.89
C ARG A 339 6.46 9.85 -8.54
N LEU A 340 6.10 11.01 -8.00
CA LEU A 340 6.62 12.31 -8.46
C LEU A 340 8.14 12.34 -8.41
N MET A 341 8.74 11.88 -7.30
CA MET A 341 10.20 11.85 -7.14
C MET A 341 10.87 10.89 -8.12
N GLU A 342 10.36 9.67 -8.27
CA GLU A 342 10.94 8.66 -9.17
C GLU A 342 10.86 9.08 -10.64
N GLU A 343 9.71 9.62 -11.07
CA GLU A 343 9.53 10.13 -12.43
C GLU A 343 10.44 11.32 -12.70
N SER A 344 10.45 12.31 -11.79
CA SER A 344 11.26 13.51 -11.98
C SER A 344 12.75 13.23 -11.96
N PHE A 345 13.22 12.38 -11.04
CA PHE A 345 14.62 11.98 -10.97
C PHE A 345 15.08 11.26 -12.24
N ARG A 346 14.25 10.35 -12.77
CA ARG A 346 14.52 9.66 -14.04
C ARG A 346 14.58 10.63 -15.22
N ASP A 347 13.60 11.53 -15.32
CA ASP A 347 13.46 12.49 -16.41
C ASP A 347 14.62 13.51 -16.42
N THR A 348 15.02 14.04 -15.27
CA THR A 348 16.15 14.98 -15.18
C THR A 348 17.48 14.29 -15.48
N LYS A 349 17.70 13.08 -14.96
CA LYS A 349 18.92 12.29 -15.21
C LYS A 349 19.10 11.93 -16.69
N GLN A 350 18.00 11.71 -17.41
CA GLN A 350 18.05 11.32 -18.83
C GLN A 350 18.23 12.51 -19.78
N ASN A 351 17.61 13.65 -19.43
CA ASN A 351 17.42 14.73 -20.39
C ASN A 351 18.24 15.99 -20.11
N HIS A 352 18.60 16.27 -18.84
CA HIS A 352 19.43 17.42 -18.46
C HIS A 352 19.06 18.70 -19.22
N PHE A 353 17.79 19.12 -19.09
CA PHE A 353 17.15 20.19 -19.87
C PHE A 353 17.91 21.53 -19.91
N VAL A 354 18.61 21.84 -18.82
CA VAL A 354 19.44 23.04 -18.68
C VAL A 354 20.83 22.66 -18.17
N HIS A 355 21.87 23.21 -18.79
CA HIS A 355 23.28 22.99 -18.44
C HIS A 355 23.82 24.12 -17.55
N PRO A 356 24.73 23.86 -16.58
CA PRO A 356 25.29 24.90 -15.70
C PRO A 356 26.03 26.03 -16.43
N ASN A 357 26.59 25.76 -17.60
CA ASN A 357 27.32 26.74 -18.42
C ASN A 357 26.43 27.49 -19.42
N GLN A 358 25.13 27.20 -19.44
CA GLN A 358 24.19 27.86 -20.32
C GLN A 358 23.99 29.31 -19.85
N THR A 359 24.17 30.26 -20.76
CA THR A 359 23.97 31.69 -20.49
C THR A 359 22.60 32.11 -20.99
N PHE A 360 21.94 32.98 -20.23
CA PHE A 360 20.56 33.39 -20.49
C PHE A 360 20.46 34.91 -20.55
N SER A 361 19.73 35.40 -21.54
CA SER A 361 19.27 36.79 -21.59
C SER A 361 18.22 37.00 -20.51
N VAL A 362 18.58 37.74 -19.47
CA VAL A 362 17.71 38.09 -18.34
C VAL A 362 16.51 38.94 -18.80
N GLU A 363 16.70 39.77 -19.83
CA GLU A 363 15.70 40.73 -20.34
C GLU A 363 14.49 40.06 -21.01
N THR A 364 14.66 38.84 -21.54
CA THR A 364 13.60 38.17 -22.31
C THR A 364 12.57 37.45 -21.42
N TYR A 365 12.92 37.10 -20.17
CA TYR A 365 12.03 36.35 -19.26
C TYR A 365 11.45 37.19 -18.10
N LEU A 366 12.14 38.25 -17.67
CA LEU A 366 11.70 39.15 -16.58
C LEU A 366 10.44 39.99 -16.88
N GLY A 367 9.74 39.74 -18.00
CA GLY A 367 8.44 40.37 -18.29
C GLY A 367 7.31 39.90 -17.34
N ASN A 368 6.07 39.87 -17.84
CA ASN A 368 4.86 39.54 -17.04
C ASN A 368 4.86 38.15 -16.35
N ASN A 369 5.84 37.28 -16.63
CA ASN A 369 5.89 35.89 -16.15
C ASN A 369 6.44 35.73 -14.73
N LEU A 370 7.11 36.75 -14.18
CA LEU A 370 7.58 36.77 -12.80
C LEU A 370 6.92 37.93 -12.05
N ARG A 371 6.16 37.60 -11.01
CA ARG A 371 5.33 38.57 -10.27
C ARG A 371 5.70 38.55 -8.79
N PRO A 372 6.26 39.63 -8.22
CA PRO A 372 6.43 39.74 -6.78
C PRO A 372 5.08 39.62 -6.07
N VAL A 373 5.02 38.84 -5.00
CA VAL A 373 3.83 38.69 -4.16
C VAL A 373 4.06 39.49 -2.89
N GLU A 374 3.39 40.63 -2.77
CA GLU A 374 3.53 41.56 -1.66
C GLU A 374 2.39 41.42 -0.66
N PHE A 375 2.71 41.72 0.61
CA PHE A 375 1.74 41.74 1.70
C PHE A 375 1.78 43.08 2.44
N MET A 376 0.61 43.66 2.61
CA MET A 376 0.38 44.79 3.51
C MET A 376 0.25 44.28 4.94
N LEU A 377 1.17 44.66 5.81
CA LEU A 377 1.22 44.19 7.20
C LEU A 377 0.90 45.31 8.19
N THR A 378 -0.20 45.16 8.93
CA THR A 378 -0.52 45.97 10.11
C THR A 378 0.39 45.60 11.28
N ASP A 379 0.46 46.43 12.32
CA ASP A 379 1.26 46.13 13.52
C ASP A 379 0.78 44.85 14.22
N SER A 380 -0.52 44.61 14.25
CA SER A 380 -1.12 43.37 14.76
C SER A 380 -0.61 42.14 13.97
N ILE A 381 -0.64 42.19 12.64
CA ILE A 381 -0.11 41.10 11.80
C ILE A 381 1.39 40.90 12.03
N ARG A 382 2.18 41.98 12.12
CA ARG A 382 3.63 41.91 12.40
C ARG A 382 3.91 41.24 13.75
N GLN A 383 3.15 41.59 14.79
CA GLN A 383 3.27 40.96 16.10
C GLN A 383 2.95 39.45 16.03
N ARG A 384 1.85 39.07 15.35
CA ARG A 384 1.48 37.66 15.18
C ARG A 384 2.55 36.86 14.44
N ILE A 385 3.17 37.45 13.43
CA ILE A 385 4.31 36.86 12.71
C ILE A 385 5.46 36.59 13.68
N GLN A 386 5.86 37.60 14.47
CA GLN A 386 6.96 37.47 15.43
C GLN A 386 6.68 36.39 16.48
N GLU A 387 5.46 36.34 17.01
CA GLU A 387 5.04 35.30 17.95
C GLU A 387 5.07 33.89 17.32
N ALA A 388 4.65 33.78 16.06
CA ALA A 388 4.66 32.51 15.33
C ALA A 388 6.09 32.04 15.06
N GLN A 389 6.98 32.95 14.67
CA GLN A 389 8.41 32.70 14.49
C GLN A 389 9.07 32.25 15.78
N ALA A 390 8.86 32.98 16.88
CA ALA A 390 9.41 32.63 18.19
C ALA A 390 8.93 31.24 18.64
N LYS A 391 7.64 30.93 18.46
CA LYS A 391 7.08 29.59 18.76
C LYS A 391 7.68 28.51 17.85
N HIS A 392 7.84 28.78 16.57
CA HIS A 392 8.42 27.82 15.63
C HIS A 392 9.87 27.49 15.98
N ILE A 393 10.69 28.52 16.25
CA ILE A 393 12.08 28.36 16.71
C ILE A 393 12.12 27.58 18.03
N ALA A 394 11.25 27.89 18.99
CA ALA A 394 11.21 27.22 20.29
C ALA A 394 10.76 25.74 20.21
N ILE A 395 9.94 25.36 19.21
CA ILE A 395 9.57 23.97 18.95
C ILE A 395 10.71 23.26 18.21
N GLY A 396 11.24 23.88 17.16
CA GLY A 396 12.33 23.32 16.35
C GLY A 396 13.61 23.10 17.15
N SER A 397 13.96 24.00 18.07
CA SER A 397 15.17 23.88 18.90
C SER A 397 15.15 22.68 19.85
N LYS A 398 13.96 22.14 20.16
CA LYS A 398 13.78 20.93 20.96
C LYS A 398 13.90 19.64 20.14
N LEU A 399 13.80 19.72 18.83
CA LEU A 399 13.90 18.55 17.95
C LEU A 399 15.37 18.24 17.70
N CYS A 400 15.70 16.96 17.69
CA CYS A 400 17.02 16.43 17.36
C CYS A 400 16.85 15.37 16.28
N PHE A 401 17.78 15.35 15.32
CA PHE A 401 17.87 14.36 14.27
C PHE A 401 19.24 13.72 14.31
N SER A 402 19.27 12.42 14.03
CA SER A 402 20.50 11.66 13.83
C SER A 402 20.31 10.67 12.69
N THR A 403 21.41 10.17 12.14
CA THR A 403 21.40 9.22 11.04
C THR A 403 22.25 8.01 11.38
N ALA A 404 21.76 6.83 11.03
CA ALA A 404 22.51 5.59 11.07
C ALA A 404 22.65 5.07 9.64
N GLU A 405 23.88 4.96 9.13
CA GLU A 405 24.17 4.32 7.84
C GLU A 405 25.06 3.11 8.09
N TYR A 406 24.59 1.95 7.63
CA TYR A 406 25.21 0.66 7.88
C TYR A 406 25.50 -0.04 6.56
N PHE A 407 26.79 -0.29 6.30
CA PHE A 407 27.29 -0.80 5.02
C PHE A 407 27.68 -2.28 5.07
N GLU A 408 27.81 -2.88 6.25
CA GLU A 408 28.28 -4.27 6.40
C GLU A 408 27.18 -5.33 6.18
N MET A 409 25.91 -4.91 6.10
CA MET A 409 24.77 -5.77 5.75
C MET A 409 23.83 -4.99 4.84
N ASN A 410 23.26 -5.68 3.86
CA ASN A 410 22.37 -5.07 2.87
C ASN A 410 21.22 -6.01 2.52
N ARG A 411 20.32 -5.53 1.65
CA ARG A 411 19.14 -6.28 1.19
C ARG A 411 19.48 -7.66 0.61
N GLN A 412 20.58 -7.78 -0.13
CA GLN A 412 20.93 -9.02 -0.83
C GLN A 412 21.35 -10.11 0.16
N ILE A 413 22.25 -9.77 1.09
CA ILE A 413 22.74 -10.68 2.13
C ILE A 413 21.56 -11.22 2.96
N ILE A 414 20.68 -10.34 3.44
CA ILE A 414 19.53 -10.76 4.27
C ILE A 414 18.59 -11.70 3.50
N LYS A 415 18.38 -11.44 2.20
CA LYS A 415 17.54 -12.30 1.36
C LYS A 415 18.18 -13.66 1.07
N GLN A 416 19.51 -13.73 0.93
CA GLN A 416 20.24 -15.00 0.76
C GLN A 416 20.03 -15.92 1.96
N SER A 417 20.00 -15.36 3.17
CA SER A 417 19.69 -16.09 4.40
C SER A 417 18.18 -16.39 4.59
N LYS A 418 17.35 -16.19 3.57
CA LYS A 418 15.89 -16.42 3.56
C LYS A 418 15.13 -15.59 4.61
N LEU A 419 15.63 -14.41 4.95
CA LEU A 419 15.03 -13.47 5.90
C LEU A 419 14.42 -12.27 5.17
N SER A 420 13.46 -11.60 5.82
CA SER A 420 12.88 -10.36 5.30
C SER A 420 13.74 -9.15 5.69
N PRO A 421 14.29 -8.38 4.74
CA PRO A 421 15.13 -7.21 5.05
C PRO A 421 14.41 -6.17 5.90
N ASP A 422 13.11 -5.99 5.65
CA ASP A 422 12.25 -5.10 6.41
C ASP A 422 12.05 -5.59 7.86
N SER A 423 11.79 -6.89 8.03
CA SER A 423 11.69 -7.50 9.36
C SER A 423 12.98 -7.40 10.17
N ILE A 424 14.15 -7.55 9.53
CA ILE A 424 15.44 -7.43 10.21
C ILE A 424 15.69 -5.99 10.65
N MET A 425 15.36 -5.00 9.83
CA MET A 425 15.44 -3.60 10.25
C MET A 425 14.49 -3.31 11.43
N GLN A 426 13.24 -3.77 11.37
CA GLN A 426 12.29 -3.61 12.46
C GLN A 426 12.76 -4.29 13.74
N LEU A 427 13.31 -5.50 13.65
CA LEU A 427 13.91 -6.19 14.79
C LEU A 427 15.11 -5.42 15.35
N ALA A 428 15.96 -4.84 14.51
CA ALA A 428 17.08 -4.00 14.93
C ALA A 428 16.59 -2.77 15.71
N ILE A 429 15.52 -2.12 15.26
CA ILE A 429 14.87 -1.00 15.96
C ILE A 429 14.32 -1.45 17.33
N GLN A 430 13.65 -2.61 17.41
CA GLN A 430 13.16 -3.16 18.69
C GLN A 430 14.31 -3.49 19.65
N LEU A 431 15.38 -4.13 19.15
CA LEU A 431 16.58 -4.46 19.92
C LEU A 431 17.27 -3.20 20.47
N THR A 432 17.39 -2.18 19.62
CA THR A 432 17.98 -0.89 19.99
C THR A 432 17.20 -0.22 21.11
N PHE A 433 15.87 -0.16 20.98
CA PHE A 433 15.03 0.43 22.01
C PHE A 433 15.15 -0.34 23.34
N TYR A 434 15.12 -1.67 23.30
CA TYR A 434 15.27 -2.50 24.49
C TYR A 434 16.66 -2.36 25.14
N LYS A 435 17.74 -2.25 24.36
CA LYS A 435 19.09 -2.00 24.90
C LYS A 435 19.17 -0.71 25.70
N LEU A 436 18.56 0.35 25.18
CA LEU A 436 18.60 1.68 25.79
C LEU A 436 17.67 1.82 27.00
N PHE A 437 16.50 1.16 26.97
CA PHE A 437 15.42 1.46 27.92
C PHE A 437 14.87 0.24 28.67
N LYS A 438 15.27 -0.97 28.28
CA LYS A 438 14.85 -2.25 28.90
C LYS A 438 13.33 -2.43 28.96
N GLU A 439 12.64 -1.90 27.95
CA GLU A 439 11.17 -1.93 27.81
C GLU A 439 10.78 -2.29 26.37
N PHE A 440 9.57 -2.82 26.22
CA PHE A 440 8.91 -2.99 24.92
C PHE A 440 7.73 -2.03 24.83
N VAL A 441 7.57 -1.36 23.69
CA VAL A 441 6.63 -0.25 23.55
C VAL A 441 5.79 -0.38 22.28
N PRO A 442 4.57 0.19 22.25
CA PRO A 442 3.75 0.21 21.05
C PRO A 442 4.49 0.84 19.87
N SER A 443 4.56 0.10 18.77
CA SER A 443 5.18 0.52 17.52
C SER A 443 4.16 0.68 16.40
N TYR A 444 4.46 1.60 15.49
CA TYR A 444 3.74 1.87 14.25
C TYR A 444 4.68 1.67 13.07
N GLU A 445 4.20 0.97 12.06
CA GLU A 445 4.81 0.95 10.74
C GLU A 445 3.74 1.14 9.68
N SER A 446 3.95 2.09 8.77
CA SER A 446 2.98 2.41 7.72
C SER A 446 2.98 1.35 6.62
N CYS A 447 1.79 0.81 6.30
CA CYS A 447 1.59 -0.08 5.15
C CYS A 447 0.51 0.49 4.22
N SER A 448 0.77 0.52 2.91
CA SER A 448 -0.18 1.05 1.93
C SER A 448 -1.34 0.07 1.69
N THR A 449 -2.56 0.60 1.59
CA THR A 449 -3.76 -0.13 1.13
C THR A 449 -4.24 0.38 -0.23
N ALA A 450 -3.38 1.09 -0.97
CA ALA A 450 -3.72 1.68 -2.26
C ALA A 450 -4.12 0.66 -3.34
N ALA A 451 -3.93 -0.65 -3.13
CA ALA A 451 -4.49 -1.68 -4.01
C ALA A 451 -6.03 -1.71 -4.03
N PHE A 452 -6.68 -0.98 -3.11
CA PHE A 452 -8.12 -0.84 -3.02
C PHE A 452 -8.59 0.58 -3.37
N LEU A 453 -9.82 0.70 -3.85
CA LEU A 453 -10.49 1.96 -4.15
C LEU A 453 -10.48 2.87 -2.92
N LYS A 454 -9.94 4.09 -3.06
CA LYS A 454 -9.77 5.05 -1.97
C LYS A 454 -9.04 4.45 -0.76
N GLY A 455 -8.15 3.50 -1.01
CA GLY A 455 -7.23 2.96 -0.02
C GLY A 455 -6.36 4.08 0.57
N ARG A 456 -6.01 3.92 1.84
CA ARG A 456 -5.12 4.83 2.58
C ARG A 456 -3.93 4.02 3.09
N THR A 457 -3.69 4.05 4.39
CA THR A 457 -2.70 3.22 5.07
C THR A 457 -3.35 2.33 6.11
N GLU A 458 -2.69 1.23 6.46
CA GLU A 458 -2.93 0.42 7.65
C GLU A 458 -1.62 0.37 8.49
N CYS A 459 -1.72 0.01 9.77
CA CYS A 459 -0.61 -0.15 10.68
C CYS A 459 -0.12 -1.61 10.70
N VAL A 460 1.18 -1.81 10.51
CA VAL A 460 1.89 -3.03 10.92
C VAL A 460 2.41 -2.81 12.34
N ARG A 461 2.02 -3.69 13.26
CA ARG A 461 2.49 -3.67 14.66
C ARG A 461 3.77 -4.49 14.77
N SER A 462 4.92 -3.85 14.55
CA SER A 462 6.22 -4.52 14.44
C SER A 462 6.72 -5.05 15.80
N ALA A 463 6.17 -4.56 16.92
CA ALA A 463 6.37 -5.12 18.25
C ALA A 463 5.43 -6.32 18.45
N THR A 464 5.99 -7.52 18.40
CA THR A 464 5.28 -8.80 18.51
C THR A 464 5.97 -9.70 19.52
N CYS A 465 5.27 -10.73 20.02
CA CYS A 465 5.91 -11.77 20.84
C CYS A 465 7.11 -12.43 20.15
N ALA A 466 7.13 -12.51 18.81
CA ALA A 466 8.28 -13.02 18.09
C ALA A 466 9.50 -12.10 18.22
N THR A 467 9.30 -10.79 18.04
CA THR A 467 10.39 -9.80 18.17
C THR A 467 10.85 -9.65 19.62
N THR A 468 9.95 -9.64 20.60
CA THR A 468 10.35 -9.54 22.01
C THR A 468 11.14 -10.76 22.46
N ASN A 469 10.70 -11.97 22.07
CA ASN A 469 11.45 -13.19 22.36
C ASN A 469 12.82 -13.21 21.67
N ALA A 470 12.92 -12.73 20.43
CA ALA A 470 14.20 -12.62 19.72
C ALA A 470 15.14 -11.63 20.41
N VAL A 471 14.64 -10.46 20.82
CA VAL A 471 15.42 -9.46 21.56
C VAL A 471 15.93 -10.03 22.88
N LEU A 472 15.07 -10.69 23.66
CA LEU A 472 15.46 -11.32 24.92
C LEU A 472 16.46 -12.47 24.71
N ALA A 473 16.30 -13.26 23.64
CA ALA A 473 17.23 -14.33 23.31
C ALA A 473 18.62 -13.79 22.93
N ILE A 474 18.68 -12.69 22.17
CA ILE A 474 19.93 -12.00 21.82
C ILE A 474 20.61 -11.45 23.07
N GLU A 475 19.89 -10.71 23.91
CA GLU A 475 20.46 -10.09 25.11
C GLU A 475 20.94 -11.11 26.14
N ASN A 476 20.31 -12.28 26.22
CA ASN A 476 20.70 -13.37 27.12
C ASN A 476 21.68 -14.36 26.47
N ASN A 477 22.18 -14.09 25.25
CA ASN A 477 23.09 -14.97 24.51
C ASN A 477 22.60 -16.44 24.40
N ILE A 478 21.30 -16.63 24.19
CA ILE A 478 20.69 -17.96 24.03
C ILE A 478 21.16 -18.58 22.70
N SER A 479 21.31 -19.91 22.65
CA SER A 479 21.61 -20.64 21.41
C SER A 479 20.45 -20.58 20.40
N ASN A 480 20.71 -20.92 19.14
CA ASN A 480 19.70 -21.00 18.06
C ASN A 480 18.98 -19.68 17.72
N ILE A 481 19.65 -18.53 17.87
CA ILE A 481 19.08 -17.21 17.54
C ILE A 481 18.54 -17.14 16.09
N GLY A 482 19.15 -17.87 15.16
CA GLY A 482 18.69 -17.94 13.76
C GLY A 482 17.22 -18.37 13.60
N GLU A 483 16.71 -19.26 14.45
CA GLU A 483 15.29 -19.66 14.43
C GLU A 483 14.37 -18.52 14.87
N TYR A 484 14.79 -17.73 15.86
CA TYR A 484 14.07 -16.53 16.29
C TYR A 484 14.01 -15.49 15.17
N LEU A 485 15.10 -15.30 14.41
CA LEU A 485 15.12 -14.40 13.24
C LEU A 485 14.17 -14.86 12.13
N LYS A 486 14.18 -16.17 11.82
CA LYS A 486 13.26 -16.80 10.84
C LYS A 486 11.79 -16.62 11.28
N LYS A 487 11.50 -16.78 12.57
CA LYS A 487 10.17 -16.55 13.14
C LYS A 487 9.75 -15.08 13.06
N CYS A 488 10.64 -14.14 13.39
CA CYS A 488 10.38 -12.70 13.22
C CYS A 488 10.03 -12.38 11.77
N SER A 489 10.84 -12.85 10.82
CA SER A 489 10.60 -12.64 9.38
C SER A 489 9.26 -13.19 8.92
N THR A 490 8.88 -14.37 9.40
CA THR A 490 7.60 -15.01 9.05
C THR A 490 6.41 -14.22 9.59
N VAL A 491 6.44 -13.87 10.88
CA VAL A 491 5.37 -13.10 11.54
C VAL A 491 5.24 -11.72 10.90
N HIS A 492 6.35 -11.01 10.72
CA HIS A 492 6.35 -9.67 10.14
C HIS A 492 5.80 -9.68 8.70
N SER A 493 6.25 -10.63 7.86
CA SER A 493 5.76 -10.75 6.49
C SER A 493 4.26 -11.06 6.43
N GLN A 494 3.76 -11.86 7.38
CA GLN A 494 2.32 -12.12 7.51
C GLN A 494 1.55 -10.84 7.91
N LEU A 495 2.07 -10.06 8.86
CA LEU A 495 1.46 -8.78 9.26
C LEU A 495 1.45 -7.77 8.11
N VAL A 496 2.54 -7.66 7.34
CA VAL A 496 2.60 -6.80 6.15
C VAL A 496 1.55 -7.24 5.12
N LYS A 497 1.41 -8.55 4.86
CA LYS A 497 0.38 -9.06 3.95
C LYS A 497 -1.03 -8.75 4.46
N GLU A 498 -1.28 -8.95 5.74
CA GLU A 498 -2.57 -8.63 6.37
C GLU A 498 -2.88 -7.13 6.27
N ALA A 499 -1.93 -6.26 6.61
CA ALA A 499 -2.11 -4.82 6.52
C ALA A 499 -2.36 -4.36 5.08
N ALA A 500 -1.54 -4.81 4.12
CA ALA A 500 -1.69 -4.46 2.70
C ALA A 500 -3.02 -4.93 2.08
N THR A 501 -3.60 -6.01 2.63
CA THR A 501 -4.92 -6.54 2.22
C THR A 501 -6.09 -5.99 3.04
N GLY A 502 -5.87 -4.96 3.86
CA GLY A 502 -6.89 -4.32 4.68
C GLY A 502 -7.38 -5.19 5.84
N GLN A 503 -6.59 -6.16 6.29
CA GLN A 503 -6.88 -7.07 7.39
C GLN A 503 -6.22 -6.67 8.72
N GLY A 504 -5.51 -5.54 8.76
CA GLY A 504 -5.07 -4.96 10.03
C GLY A 504 -6.24 -4.57 10.94
N PHE A 505 -5.94 -4.25 12.20
CA PHE A 505 -6.98 -3.95 13.19
C PHE A 505 -7.11 -2.46 13.51
N ASP A 506 -6.04 -1.67 13.36
CA ASP A 506 -6.02 -0.27 13.78
C ASP A 506 -7.07 0.56 13.04
N ARG A 507 -7.13 0.48 11.70
CA ARG A 507 -8.17 1.19 10.93
C ARG A 507 -9.57 0.67 11.19
N HIS A 508 -9.72 -0.63 11.40
CA HIS A 508 -11.03 -1.21 11.69
C HIS A 508 -11.59 -0.71 13.02
N LEU A 509 -10.80 -0.77 14.10
CA LEU A 509 -11.20 -0.29 15.43
C LEU A 509 -11.44 1.22 15.43
N MET A 510 -10.64 2.00 14.70
CA MET A 510 -10.92 3.42 14.45
C MET A 510 -12.28 3.61 13.76
N GLY A 511 -12.58 2.83 12.72
CA GLY A 511 -13.86 2.86 12.01
C GLY A 511 -15.06 2.55 12.92
N LEU A 512 -14.92 1.59 13.83
CA LEU A 512 -15.96 1.27 14.83
C LEU A 512 -16.15 2.41 15.84
N ARG A 513 -15.05 2.98 16.36
CA ARG A 513 -15.09 4.15 17.26
C ARG A 513 -15.80 5.33 16.61
N CYS A 514 -15.42 5.69 15.38
CA CYS A 514 -16.03 6.79 14.64
C CYS A 514 -17.49 6.48 14.26
N THR A 515 -17.84 5.22 14.06
CA THR A 515 -19.25 4.82 13.85
C THR A 515 -20.10 5.09 15.09
N ALA A 516 -19.58 4.82 16.29
CA ALA A 516 -20.29 5.15 17.54
C ALA A 516 -20.53 6.66 17.67
N GLU A 517 -19.50 7.47 17.39
CA GLU A 517 -19.57 8.93 17.33
C GLU A 517 -20.66 9.41 16.37
N ARG A 518 -20.66 8.89 15.13
CA ARG A 518 -21.63 9.26 14.09
C ARG A 518 -23.06 8.93 14.47
N LEU A 519 -23.28 7.85 15.21
CA LEU A 519 -24.60 7.44 15.69
C LEU A 519 -25.03 8.19 16.97
N GLY A 520 -24.18 9.06 17.52
CA GLY A 520 -24.43 9.74 18.78
C GLY A 520 -24.41 8.80 19.99
N TRP A 521 -23.77 7.64 19.88
CA TRP A 521 -23.65 6.66 20.96
C TRP A 521 -22.55 7.07 21.93
N SER A 522 -22.69 6.68 23.20
CA SER A 522 -21.58 6.72 24.13
C SER A 522 -20.44 5.84 23.62
N GLN A 523 -19.22 6.37 23.61
CA GLN A 523 -18.04 5.61 23.18
C GLN A 523 -17.87 4.34 24.03
N PRO A 524 -17.74 3.15 23.41
CA PRO A 524 -17.48 1.90 24.12
C PRO A 524 -16.31 2.01 25.10
N LYS A 525 -16.43 1.33 26.26
CA LYS A 525 -15.43 1.38 27.34
C LYS A 525 -14.02 1.08 26.85
N LEU A 526 -13.88 0.10 25.94
CA LEU A 526 -12.62 -0.29 25.32
C LEU A 526 -11.83 0.92 24.82
N PHE A 527 -12.46 1.79 24.00
CA PHE A 527 -11.77 2.91 23.35
C PHE A 527 -11.36 4.03 24.32
N ASN A 528 -12.03 4.13 25.46
CA ASN A 528 -11.73 5.13 26.50
C ASN A 528 -10.77 4.64 27.57
N SER A 529 -10.50 3.33 27.63
CA SER A 529 -9.59 2.72 28.60
C SER A 529 -8.15 3.22 28.47
N ALA A 530 -7.44 3.24 29.60
CA ALA A 530 -6.02 3.62 29.62
C ALA A 530 -5.16 2.68 28.78
N VAL A 531 -5.43 1.37 28.82
CA VAL A 531 -4.70 0.34 28.07
C VAL A 531 -4.87 0.51 26.55
N TYR A 532 -6.07 0.78 26.06
CA TYR A 532 -6.28 1.03 24.62
C TYR A 532 -5.62 2.33 24.18
N LYS A 533 -5.70 3.39 24.99
CA LYS A 533 -5.02 4.67 24.72
C LYS A 533 -3.50 4.49 24.69
N TYR A 534 -2.93 3.69 25.58
CA TYR A 534 -1.51 3.35 25.57
C TYR A 534 -1.13 2.57 24.30
N MET A 535 -1.92 1.58 23.86
CA MET A 535 -1.69 0.87 22.59
C MET A 535 -1.68 1.80 21.36
N ASN A 536 -2.33 2.96 21.42
CA ASN A 536 -2.34 3.97 20.36
C ASN A 536 -1.27 5.08 20.57
N ARG A 537 -0.46 4.98 21.63
CA ARG A 537 0.67 5.88 21.90
C ARG A 537 1.93 5.28 21.25
N PHE A 538 2.10 5.53 19.96
CA PHE A 538 3.20 4.99 19.17
C PHE A 538 4.55 5.63 19.52
N ILE A 539 5.24 5.04 20.51
CA ILE A 539 6.56 5.50 20.95
C ILE A 539 7.60 5.25 19.84
N LEU A 540 7.50 4.14 19.11
CA LEU A 540 8.29 3.88 17.92
C LEU A 540 7.42 4.06 16.67
N SER A 541 7.49 5.23 16.03
CA SER A 541 6.81 5.47 14.76
C SER A 541 7.79 5.32 13.62
N THR A 542 7.54 4.36 12.73
CA THR A 542 8.46 3.96 11.67
C THR A 542 7.80 4.04 10.29
N SER A 543 8.59 4.30 9.26
CA SER A 543 8.15 4.26 7.87
C SER A 543 9.32 3.89 6.95
N THR A 544 9.05 3.05 5.94
CA THR A 544 10.03 2.69 4.92
C THR A 544 9.67 3.21 3.54
N LEU A 545 10.67 3.67 2.81
CA LEU A 545 10.59 4.02 1.39
C LEU A 545 11.92 3.62 0.73
N SER A 546 12.02 2.34 0.34
CA SER A 546 13.29 1.79 -0.16
C SER A 546 13.43 1.90 -1.68
N THR A 547 13.85 3.08 -2.15
CA THR A 547 14.16 3.39 -3.55
C THR A 547 15.56 4.03 -3.67
N GLU A 548 16.21 3.90 -4.83
CA GLU A 548 17.50 4.57 -5.09
C GLU A 548 17.33 6.07 -5.37
N THR A 549 16.10 6.52 -5.63
CA THR A 549 15.77 7.95 -5.83
C THR A 549 15.87 8.78 -4.56
N ILE A 550 15.78 8.14 -3.39
CA ILE A 550 15.70 8.82 -2.09
C ILE A 550 16.94 8.47 -1.27
N THR A 551 17.68 9.49 -0.82
CA THR A 551 18.82 9.29 0.10
C THR A 551 18.31 8.88 1.48
N PHE A 552 17.32 9.62 1.99
CA PHE A 552 16.60 9.36 3.23
C PHE A 552 15.29 10.15 3.27
N GLY A 553 14.37 9.74 4.15
CA GLY A 553 13.15 10.45 4.47
C GLY A 553 13.00 10.59 5.98
N GLY A 554 12.25 11.60 6.43
CA GLY A 554 12.16 11.94 7.84
C GLY A 554 10.85 12.58 8.24
N PHE A 555 10.51 12.42 9.51
CA PHE A 555 9.36 13.04 10.16
C PHE A 555 9.63 13.16 11.67
N GLY A 556 8.90 14.03 12.37
CA GLY A 556 9.02 14.19 13.82
C GLY A 556 8.36 13.04 14.60
N PRO A 557 8.68 12.87 15.89
CA PRO A 557 7.98 11.90 16.74
C PRO A 557 6.48 12.23 16.84
N VAL A 558 5.63 11.21 16.80
CA VAL A 558 4.16 11.37 16.92
C VAL A 558 3.69 11.50 18.37
N VAL A 559 4.58 11.24 19.34
CA VAL A 559 4.36 11.44 20.77
C VAL A 559 5.60 12.11 21.40
N PRO A 560 5.45 12.91 22.47
CA PRO A 560 6.56 13.70 23.03
C PRO A 560 7.80 12.90 23.48
N ASP A 561 7.61 11.64 23.90
CA ASP A 561 8.65 10.74 24.39
C ASP A 561 9.00 9.61 23.41
N GLY A 562 8.62 9.77 22.15
CA GLY A 562 8.82 8.79 21.09
C GLY A 562 9.96 9.14 20.12
N PHE A 563 10.07 8.31 19.10
CA PHE A 563 10.97 8.44 17.97
C PHE A 563 10.19 8.44 16.65
N GLY A 564 10.60 9.31 15.71
CA GLY A 564 10.23 9.19 14.30
C GLY A 564 11.39 8.58 13.52
N ILE A 565 11.18 7.42 12.89
CA ILE A 565 12.25 6.64 12.24
C ILE A 565 11.87 6.40 10.77
N GLY A 566 12.49 7.15 9.87
CA GLY A 566 12.43 6.88 8.42
C GLY A 566 13.60 6.01 8.02
N TYR A 567 13.37 4.82 7.46
CA TYR A 567 14.46 3.89 7.12
C TYR A 567 14.39 3.36 5.68
N ASN A 568 15.54 2.95 5.17
CA ASN A 568 15.71 2.30 3.89
C ASN A 568 16.59 1.05 4.01
N VAL A 569 16.25 0.03 3.22
CA VAL A 569 17.07 -1.18 3.09
C VAL A 569 17.39 -1.37 1.62
N LEU A 570 18.55 -0.88 1.20
CA LEU A 570 19.01 -0.83 -0.19
C LEU A 570 19.94 -2.02 -0.49
N ASN A 571 20.33 -2.15 -1.76
CA ASN A 571 21.21 -3.23 -2.22
C ASN A 571 22.65 -3.08 -1.71
N ASN A 572 23.07 -1.86 -1.37
CA ASN A 572 24.43 -1.54 -0.92
C ASN A 572 24.54 -1.11 0.55
N LYS A 573 23.42 -0.72 1.20
CA LYS A 573 23.41 -0.27 2.59
C LYS A 573 22.05 -0.41 3.25
N MET A 574 22.03 -0.33 4.56
CA MET A 574 20.86 -0.07 5.40
C MET A 574 20.99 1.33 6.00
N GLY A 575 19.90 2.07 6.10
CA GLY A 575 19.93 3.43 6.62
C GLY A 575 18.68 3.78 7.41
N ALA A 576 18.84 4.68 8.38
CA ALA A 576 17.74 5.26 9.13
C ALA A 576 18.03 6.73 9.47
N LEU A 577 17.01 7.56 9.38
CA LEU A 577 16.98 8.90 9.96
C LEU A 577 16.04 8.87 11.16
N ILE A 578 16.59 9.25 12.32
CA ILE A 578 15.95 9.15 13.62
C ILE A 578 15.69 10.56 14.14
N SER A 579 14.46 10.84 14.54
CA SER A 579 14.08 12.08 15.21
C SER A 579 13.63 11.83 16.64
N SER A 580 13.90 12.77 17.54
CA SER A 580 13.46 12.75 18.94
C SER A 580 13.38 14.16 19.52
N TYR A 581 12.72 14.32 20.68
CA TYR A 581 12.79 15.57 21.44
C TYR A 581 13.91 15.51 22.49
N LYS A 582 14.86 16.47 22.43
CA LYS A 582 16.14 16.52 23.17
C LYS A 582 16.05 16.20 24.68
N ASN A 583 14.98 16.62 25.33
CA ASN A 583 14.81 16.48 26.79
C ASN A 583 14.04 15.23 27.21
N GLN A 584 13.67 14.36 26.27
CA GLN A 584 12.88 13.15 26.52
C GLN A 584 13.64 11.90 26.09
N ARG A 585 14.21 11.93 24.89
CA ARG A 585 14.98 10.84 24.30
C ARG A 585 16.13 11.42 23.48
N SER A 586 17.12 10.59 23.16
CA SER A 586 18.30 11.00 22.37
C SER A 586 18.35 10.26 21.03
N ALA A 587 18.18 10.99 19.93
CA ALA A 587 18.32 10.43 18.58
C ALA A 587 19.74 9.91 18.32
N ASP A 588 20.78 10.58 18.84
CA ASP A 588 22.18 10.16 18.66
C ASP A 588 22.48 8.83 19.35
N ALA A 589 22.15 8.71 20.63
CA ALA A 589 22.22 7.44 21.35
C ALA A 589 21.44 6.30 20.65
N PHE A 590 20.27 6.61 20.08
CA PHE A 590 19.51 5.63 19.31
C PHE A 590 20.21 5.24 18.01
N ALA A 591 20.74 6.20 17.25
CA ALA A 591 21.48 5.94 16.02
C ALA A 591 22.72 5.07 16.26
N SER A 592 23.55 5.42 17.26
CA SER A 592 24.74 4.64 17.63
C SER A 592 24.38 3.22 18.06
N SER A 593 23.37 3.06 18.92
CA SER A 593 22.94 1.74 19.38
C SER A 593 22.23 0.92 18.28
N LEU A 594 21.66 1.58 17.27
CA LEU A 594 21.11 0.91 16.08
C LEU A 594 22.22 0.30 15.23
N LEU A 595 23.34 1.00 15.03
CA LEU A 595 24.50 0.45 14.33
C LEU A 595 25.06 -0.79 15.06
N GLU A 596 25.19 -0.72 16.39
CA GLU A 596 25.61 -1.87 17.21
C GLU A 596 24.62 -3.04 17.10
N SER A 597 23.31 -2.75 17.11
CA SER A 597 22.27 -3.79 16.98
C SER A 597 22.28 -4.44 15.61
N LEU A 598 22.54 -3.67 14.55
CA LEU A 598 22.73 -4.20 13.20
C LEU A 598 23.99 -5.06 13.09
N ASP A 599 25.09 -4.71 13.76
CA ASP A 599 26.30 -5.54 13.79
C ASP A 599 26.08 -6.87 14.51
N VAL A 600 25.37 -6.86 15.65
CA VAL A 600 24.97 -8.09 16.34
C VAL A 600 24.16 -9.00 15.40
N LEU A 601 23.15 -8.45 14.72
CA LEU A 601 22.32 -9.21 13.78
C LEU A 601 23.12 -9.73 12.57
N LYS A 602 24.01 -8.92 12.00
CA LYS A 602 24.92 -9.35 10.92
C LYS A 602 25.74 -10.57 11.36
N ASN A 603 26.36 -10.49 12.54
CA ASN A 603 27.21 -11.55 13.05
C ASN A 603 26.44 -12.87 13.28
N ILE A 604 25.17 -12.79 13.70
CA ILE A 604 24.29 -13.96 13.83
C ILE A 604 23.94 -14.56 12.46
N ILE A 605 23.56 -13.70 11.51
CA ILE A 605 23.14 -14.11 10.16
C ILE A 605 24.30 -14.79 9.43
N VAL A 606 25.48 -14.16 9.39
CA VAL A 606 26.67 -14.68 8.71
C VAL A 606 27.16 -15.99 9.34
N LYS A 607 27.16 -16.12 10.68
CA LYS A 607 27.54 -17.37 11.36
C LYS A 607 26.58 -18.51 11.05
N SER A 608 25.28 -18.22 10.89
CA SER A 608 24.29 -19.25 10.58
C SER A 608 24.45 -19.85 9.18
N GLU A 609 24.94 -19.08 8.20
CA GLU A 609 25.22 -19.58 6.85
C GLU A 609 26.44 -20.51 6.82
N GLN A 610 27.53 -20.14 7.52
CA GLN A 610 28.72 -21.00 7.63
C GLN A 610 28.43 -22.36 8.27
N TRP A 611 27.43 -22.43 9.16
CA TRP A 611 27.00 -23.67 9.81
C TRP A 611 26.08 -24.52 8.91
N GLU A 612 25.20 -23.91 8.11
CA GLU A 612 24.36 -24.62 7.13
C GLU A 612 25.20 -25.23 6.00
N ASP A 613 26.27 -24.55 5.54
CA ASP A 613 27.22 -25.08 4.54
C ASP A 613 28.02 -26.28 5.08
N MET A 614 28.42 -26.27 6.35
CA MET A 614 29.09 -27.44 6.96
C MET A 614 28.17 -28.65 7.06
N ILE A 615 26.88 -28.47 7.37
CA ILE A 615 25.93 -29.58 7.49
C ILE A 615 25.66 -30.23 6.12
N GLN A 616 25.64 -29.46 5.02
CA GLN A 616 25.47 -30.03 3.68
C GLN A 616 26.62 -30.95 3.26
N VAL A 617 27.82 -30.78 3.80
CA VAL A 617 28.98 -31.65 3.51
C VAL A 617 28.89 -33.00 4.26
N PHE A 618 28.06 -33.12 5.30
CA PHE A 618 27.95 -34.34 6.13
C PHE A 618 26.71 -35.22 5.82
N VAL A 619 25.92 -34.88 4.80
CA VAL A 619 24.74 -35.69 4.42
C VAL A 619 24.80 -36.02 2.93
N SER A 620 25.72 -36.90 2.57
CA SER A 620 25.62 -37.72 1.35
C SER A 620 26.48 -38.97 1.52
N ASP A 621 25.83 -40.08 1.85
CA ASP A 621 25.96 -41.36 1.16
C ASP A 621 25.13 -42.43 1.89
N ASP A 622 24.64 -43.40 1.11
CA ASP A 622 23.93 -44.64 1.46
C ASP A 622 22.42 -44.53 1.79
N ASP A 623 21.54 -44.86 0.83
CA ASP A 623 21.14 -46.25 0.55
C ASP A 623 19.99 -46.30 -0.48
N ASP A 624 20.15 -47.20 -1.46
CA ASP A 624 19.20 -47.52 -2.51
C ASP A 624 18.21 -48.62 -2.05
N ASP A 625 17.09 -48.76 -2.77
CA ASP A 625 16.12 -49.90 -2.76
C ASP A 625 14.89 -49.82 -1.80
N GLN A 626 13.69 -49.41 -2.28
CA GLN A 626 12.35 -49.90 -1.82
C GLN A 626 11.17 -49.53 -2.77
N GLY A 627 10.48 -50.54 -3.33
CA GLY A 627 9.01 -50.69 -3.54
C GLY A 627 8.17 -49.60 -4.28
N PRO A 628 6.87 -49.87 -4.60
CA PRO A 628 5.97 -48.86 -5.16
C PRO A 628 5.70 -47.77 -4.12
N ARG A 629 6.33 -46.60 -4.30
CA ARG A 629 6.21 -45.44 -3.42
C ARG A 629 5.10 -44.49 -3.89
N THR A 630 4.28 -44.02 -2.95
CA THR A 630 3.57 -42.75 -3.11
C THR A 630 4.62 -41.64 -3.20
N SER A 631 4.72 -40.98 -4.36
CA SER A 631 5.69 -39.90 -4.57
C SER A 631 5.10 -38.57 -4.12
N ILE A 632 5.64 -37.98 -3.06
CA ILE A 632 5.43 -36.57 -2.74
C ILE A 632 6.47 -35.78 -3.54
N SER A 633 6.08 -35.19 -4.66
CA SER A 633 6.95 -34.29 -5.42
C SER A 633 6.98 -32.93 -4.72
N ARG A 634 8.09 -32.62 -4.05
CA ARG A 634 8.37 -31.27 -3.56
C ARG A 634 8.93 -30.45 -4.73
N LEU A 635 8.35 -29.28 -4.96
CA LEU A 635 8.66 -28.36 -6.05
C LEU A 635 10.18 -28.12 -6.19
N ASN A 636 10.71 -28.13 -7.42
CA ASN A 636 12.11 -27.75 -7.67
C ASN A 636 12.33 -26.25 -7.38
N ASP A 637 13.60 -25.82 -7.31
CA ASP A 637 13.97 -24.43 -7.01
C ASP A 637 13.54 -23.39 -8.07
N GLU A 638 13.16 -23.82 -9.27
CA GLU A 638 12.55 -22.96 -10.29
C GLU A 638 11.07 -22.69 -10.01
N MET A 639 10.32 -23.69 -9.54
CA MET A 639 8.92 -23.55 -9.16
C MET A 639 8.73 -22.68 -7.90
N GLN A 640 9.70 -22.67 -6.98
CA GLN A 640 9.69 -21.73 -5.84
C GLN A 640 9.84 -20.27 -6.29
N LYS A 641 10.49 -20.01 -7.43
CA LYS A 641 10.67 -18.66 -8.00
C LYS A 641 9.43 -18.14 -8.71
N CYS A 642 8.54 -19.00 -9.19
CA CYS A 642 7.30 -18.63 -9.89
C CYS A 642 6.14 -18.23 -8.97
N GLN A 643 6.22 -18.49 -7.66
CA GLN A 643 5.24 -18.15 -6.61
C GLN A 643 3.78 -18.60 -6.81
N GLN A 644 3.42 -19.26 -7.91
CA GLN A 644 2.10 -19.87 -8.11
C GLN A 644 2.24 -21.19 -8.87
N ILE A 645 1.43 -22.17 -8.47
CA ILE A 645 1.28 -23.44 -9.18
C ILE A 645 0.02 -23.31 -10.03
N GLY A 646 0.17 -23.48 -11.35
CA GLY A 646 -0.95 -23.37 -12.29
C GLY A 646 -0.96 -24.54 -13.27
N ILE A 647 -2.17 -24.93 -13.66
CA ILE A 647 -2.42 -25.94 -14.69
C ILE A 647 -2.34 -25.25 -16.05
N GLY A 648 -1.43 -25.71 -16.91
CA GLY A 648 -1.28 -25.28 -18.29
C GLY A 648 -2.16 -26.05 -19.27
N SER A 649 -2.44 -27.33 -19.02
CA SER A 649 -3.42 -28.09 -19.81
C SER A 649 -3.94 -29.32 -19.05
N ILE A 650 -5.12 -29.81 -19.46
CA ILE A 650 -5.81 -30.96 -18.87
C ILE A 650 -6.01 -32.03 -19.95
N SER A 651 -5.91 -33.31 -19.57
CA SER A 651 -6.20 -34.45 -20.45
C SER A 651 -6.86 -35.58 -19.66
N LYS A 652 -7.40 -36.59 -20.35
CA LYS A 652 -7.93 -37.82 -19.74
C LYS A 652 -6.94 -38.61 -18.87
N TYR A 653 -5.63 -38.32 -18.95
CA TYR A 653 -4.61 -38.99 -18.16
C TYR A 653 -4.15 -38.18 -16.93
N GLY A 654 -4.52 -36.90 -16.86
CA GLY A 654 -4.09 -35.99 -15.79
C GLY A 654 -3.79 -34.58 -16.26
N PHE A 655 -2.92 -33.88 -15.52
CA PHE A 655 -2.75 -32.43 -15.56
C PHE A 655 -1.32 -32.04 -15.92
N ARG A 656 -1.16 -31.08 -16.83
CA ARG A 656 0.13 -30.47 -17.12
C ARG A 656 0.24 -29.15 -16.37
N LEU A 657 1.29 -28.98 -15.58
CA LEU A 657 1.62 -27.72 -14.92
C LEU A 657 2.29 -26.74 -15.88
N TYR A 658 2.32 -25.45 -15.54
CA TYR A 658 2.94 -24.41 -16.36
C TYR A 658 4.44 -24.59 -16.62
N ASP A 659 5.15 -25.31 -15.76
CA ASP A 659 6.57 -25.67 -15.93
C ASP A 659 6.78 -26.88 -16.86
N GLY A 660 5.70 -27.47 -17.37
CA GLY A 660 5.71 -28.63 -18.25
C GLY A 660 5.63 -29.98 -17.53
N GLN A 661 5.64 -30.03 -16.19
CA GLN A 661 5.49 -31.28 -15.45
C GLN A 661 4.08 -31.86 -15.64
N PHE A 662 4.00 -33.15 -15.97
CA PHE A 662 2.73 -33.86 -16.13
C PHE A 662 2.45 -34.73 -14.89
N LEU A 663 1.27 -34.53 -14.30
CA LEU A 663 0.79 -35.23 -13.12
C LEU A 663 -0.30 -36.23 -13.53
N TYR A 664 -0.07 -37.50 -13.25
CA TYR A 664 -0.98 -38.59 -13.61
C TYR A 664 -2.05 -38.81 -12.54
N GLY A 665 -3.30 -38.98 -12.95
CA GLY A 665 -4.40 -39.30 -12.04
C GLY A 665 -4.93 -38.10 -11.26
N PRO A 666 -5.57 -38.32 -10.09
CA PRO A 666 -6.14 -37.27 -9.26
C PRO A 666 -5.08 -36.31 -8.72
N VAL A 667 -5.49 -35.06 -8.55
CA VAL A 667 -4.61 -33.98 -8.09
C VAL A 667 -5.34 -33.11 -7.06
N ALA A 668 -4.69 -32.80 -5.95
CA ALA A 668 -5.05 -31.70 -5.05
C ALA A 668 -4.05 -30.55 -5.22
N ILE A 669 -4.55 -29.38 -5.57
CA ILE A 669 -3.79 -28.15 -5.74
C ILE A 669 -4.02 -27.25 -4.53
N PHE A 670 -2.90 -26.91 -3.91
CA PHE A 670 -2.81 -25.93 -2.84
C PHE A 670 -2.06 -24.70 -3.35
N PRO A 671 -2.19 -23.55 -2.68
CA PRO A 671 -1.49 -22.32 -3.07
C PRO A 671 0.03 -22.46 -3.20
N LYS A 672 0.64 -23.46 -2.55
CA LYS A 672 2.10 -23.70 -2.53
C LYS A 672 2.51 -25.16 -2.70
N ALA A 673 1.57 -26.07 -2.95
CA ALA A 673 1.88 -27.49 -3.12
C ALA A 673 0.89 -28.12 -4.09
N VAL A 674 1.33 -29.15 -4.81
CA VAL A 674 0.41 -30.02 -5.54
C VAL A 674 0.66 -31.44 -5.08
N LEU A 675 -0.41 -32.10 -4.65
CA LEU A 675 -0.41 -33.51 -4.33
C LEU A 675 -1.03 -34.25 -5.50
N SER A 676 -0.29 -35.20 -6.03
CA SER A 676 -0.78 -36.15 -7.02
C SER A 676 -0.36 -37.53 -6.54
N TRP A 677 -1.20 -38.52 -6.73
CA TRP A 677 -0.83 -39.90 -6.51
C TRP A 677 -1.08 -40.67 -7.79
N ARG A 678 -0.09 -41.49 -8.14
CA ARG A 678 -0.03 -42.12 -9.44
C ARG A 678 -1.06 -43.23 -9.52
N ILE A 679 -2.02 -43.05 -10.41
CA ILE A 679 -2.97 -44.08 -10.81
C ILE A 679 -2.60 -44.50 -12.24
N LEU A 680 -2.43 -45.82 -12.45
CA LEU A 680 -1.80 -46.36 -13.67
C LEU A 680 -2.67 -46.18 -14.91
N THR A 681 -3.99 -46.31 -14.76
CA THR A 681 -4.97 -46.09 -15.82
C THR A 681 -6.18 -45.30 -15.30
N PRO A 682 -6.93 -44.59 -16.16
CA PRO A 682 -8.18 -43.94 -15.74
C PRO A 682 -9.21 -44.89 -15.11
N ASP A 683 -9.15 -46.18 -15.44
CA ASP A 683 -10.04 -47.22 -14.91
C ASP A 683 -9.70 -47.60 -13.45
N ASP A 684 -8.49 -47.26 -12.98
CA ASP A 684 -8.02 -47.49 -11.61
C ASP A 684 -8.37 -46.33 -10.65
N ILE A 685 -9.11 -45.33 -11.13
CA ILE A 685 -9.66 -44.27 -10.29
C ILE A 685 -10.91 -44.85 -9.62
N THR A 686 -10.85 -45.13 -8.32
CA THR A 686 -11.93 -45.72 -7.51
C THR A 686 -12.33 -44.77 -6.38
N PRO A 687 -13.49 -44.94 -5.70
CA PRO A 687 -13.82 -44.17 -4.50
C PRO A 687 -12.75 -44.25 -3.41
N GLU A 688 -12.09 -45.40 -3.29
CA GLU A 688 -10.96 -45.62 -2.38
C GLU A 688 -9.73 -44.83 -2.81
N SER A 689 -9.48 -44.70 -4.11
CA SER A 689 -8.35 -43.93 -4.62
C SER A 689 -8.52 -42.41 -4.48
N VAL A 690 -9.75 -41.91 -4.31
CA VAL A 690 -10.04 -40.48 -3.98
C VAL A 690 -10.29 -40.23 -2.49
N GLN A 691 -10.33 -41.27 -1.66
CA GLN A 691 -10.52 -41.17 -0.21
C GLN A 691 -9.45 -40.29 0.46
N PHE A 692 -8.26 -40.24 -0.13
CA PHE A 692 -7.16 -39.39 0.32
C PHE A 692 -7.55 -37.90 0.42
N PHE A 693 -8.45 -37.40 -0.44
CA PHE A 693 -8.95 -36.02 -0.36
C PHE A 693 -9.64 -35.70 0.98
N THR A 694 -10.29 -36.70 1.59
CA THR A 694 -10.97 -36.53 2.88
C THR A 694 -9.99 -36.37 4.05
N MET A 695 -8.75 -36.86 3.87
CA MET A 695 -7.69 -36.82 4.88
C MET A 695 -6.83 -35.54 4.81
N LEU A 696 -7.00 -34.72 3.78
CA LEU A 696 -6.23 -33.48 3.60
C LEU A 696 -6.57 -32.43 4.66
N GLU A 697 -5.53 -31.70 5.10
CA GLU A 697 -5.63 -30.47 5.87
C GLU A 697 -4.68 -29.39 5.27
N PRO A 698 -5.17 -28.17 4.98
CA PRO A 698 -6.56 -27.71 5.10
C PRO A 698 -7.54 -28.49 4.22
N LYS A 699 -8.83 -28.51 4.62
CA LYS A 699 -9.89 -29.18 3.85
C LYS A 699 -10.06 -28.51 2.49
N LEU A 700 -10.48 -29.30 1.50
CA LEU A 700 -10.72 -28.82 0.15
C LEU A 700 -11.94 -27.90 0.12
N ASP A 701 -11.78 -26.73 -0.49
CA ASP A 701 -12.83 -25.76 -0.72
C ASP A 701 -13.68 -26.09 -1.96
N VAL A 702 -13.10 -26.81 -2.93
CA VAL A 702 -13.74 -27.25 -4.18
C VAL A 702 -13.16 -28.60 -4.60
N LEU A 703 -14.01 -29.58 -4.91
CA LEU A 703 -13.63 -30.85 -5.53
C LEU A 703 -14.35 -30.96 -6.88
N ILE A 704 -13.57 -31.02 -7.95
CA ILE A 704 -14.05 -31.23 -9.31
C ILE A 704 -13.81 -32.69 -9.64
N VAL A 705 -14.89 -33.44 -9.88
CA VAL A 705 -14.79 -34.73 -10.54
C VAL A 705 -15.12 -34.46 -12.02
N GLY A 706 -14.59 -35.20 -13.00
CA GLY A 706 -14.96 -34.95 -14.40
C GLY A 706 -14.47 -35.99 -15.41
N PRO A 707 -15.19 -36.25 -16.53
CA PRO A 707 -14.59 -36.97 -17.64
C PRO A 707 -13.53 -36.06 -18.26
N GLY A 708 -12.25 -36.45 -18.15
CA GLY A 708 -11.12 -35.64 -18.58
C GLY A 708 -11.10 -35.21 -20.04
N GLU A 709 -12.04 -35.70 -20.86
CA GLU A 709 -12.42 -35.14 -22.17
C GLU A 709 -13.90 -35.48 -22.49
N ARG A 710 -14.79 -34.48 -22.67
CA ARG A 710 -15.97 -34.56 -23.58
C ARG A 710 -16.50 -33.16 -23.95
N GLN A 711 -17.05 -33.08 -25.17
CA GLN A 711 -17.48 -31.93 -26.01
C GLN A 711 -18.07 -30.63 -25.41
N TYR A 712 -18.33 -30.54 -24.11
CA TYR A 712 -19.06 -29.40 -23.50
C TYR A 712 -18.29 -28.68 -22.39
N VAL A 713 -17.04 -29.06 -22.11
CA VAL A 713 -16.15 -28.31 -21.21
C VAL A 713 -14.84 -28.09 -21.94
N ASP A 714 -14.53 -26.83 -22.24
CA ASP A 714 -13.26 -26.46 -22.83
C ASP A 714 -12.12 -26.73 -21.83
N PRO A 715 -11.12 -27.56 -22.17
CA PRO A 715 -9.96 -27.80 -21.31
C PRO A 715 -9.24 -26.52 -20.87
N GLU A 716 -9.27 -25.45 -21.68
CA GLU A 716 -8.73 -24.14 -21.30
C GLU A 716 -9.58 -23.47 -20.20
N GLU A 717 -10.92 -23.54 -20.30
CA GLU A 717 -11.83 -22.99 -19.29
C GLU A 717 -11.70 -23.70 -17.94
N ALA A 718 -11.53 -25.03 -17.96
CA ALA A 718 -11.31 -25.82 -16.75
C ALA A 718 -9.96 -25.46 -16.10
N ALA A 719 -8.88 -25.38 -16.87
CA ALA A 719 -7.57 -24.96 -16.37
C ALA A 719 -7.61 -23.55 -15.78
N MET A 720 -8.32 -22.62 -16.43
CA MET A 720 -8.55 -21.27 -15.94
C MET A 720 -9.32 -21.24 -14.62
N LEU A 721 -10.36 -22.07 -14.46
CA LEU A 721 -11.13 -22.19 -13.22
C LEU A 721 -10.25 -22.68 -12.05
N PHE A 722 -9.44 -23.70 -12.27
CA PHE A 722 -8.48 -24.21 -11.28
C PHE A 722 -7.51 -23.12 -10.84
N ASN A 723 -6.95 -22.40 -11.81
CA ASN A 723 -5.99 -21.34 -11.54
C ASN A 723 -6.64 -20.14 -10.83
N MET A 724 -7.88 -19.78 -11.20
CA MET A 724 -8.65 -18.71 -10.55
C MET A 724 -8.93 -19.02 -9.08
N LEU A 725 -9.39 -20.23 -8.77
CA LEU A 725 -9.69 -20.63 -7.39
C LEU A 725 -8.41 -20.73 -6.54
N ASN A 726 -7.29 -21.16 -7.13
CA ASN A 726 -6.00 -21.17 -6.45
C ASN A 726 -5.49 -19.74 -6.13
N VAL A 727 -5.75 -18.78 -7.03
CA VAL A 727 -5.44 -17.36 -6.82
C VAL A 727 -6.24 -16.74 -5.67
N GLU A 728 -7.44 -17.27 -5.37
CA GLU A 728 -8.24 -16.89 -4.20
C GLU A 728 -7.77 -17.55 -2.89
N TYR A 729 -6.63 -18.25 -2.88
CA TYR A 729 -6.11 -19.05 -1.76
C TYR A 729 -7.01 -20.22 -1.34
N ARG A 730 -7.86 -20.71 -2.24
CA ARG A 730 -8.73 -21.85 -1.98
C ARG A 730 -8.02 -23.17 -2.31
N CYS A 731 -8.28 -24.21 -1.54
CA CYS A 731 -7.74 -25.55 -1.73
C CYS A 731 -8.64 -26.32 -2.70
N VAL A 732 -8.13 -26.68 -3.87
CA VAL A 732 -8.95 -27.22 -4.96
C VAL A 732 -8.44 -28.61 -5.34
N ALA A 733 -9.33 -29.58 -5.50
CA ALA A 733 -8.99 -30.92 -5.95
C ALA A 733 -9.70 -31.29 -7.24
N ALA A 734 -9.09 -32.20 -7.99
CA ALA A 734 -9.56 -32.71 -9.26
C ALA A 734 -9.42 -34.25 -9.31
N ALA A 735 -10.46 -34.97 -9.72
CA ALA A 735 -10.39 -36.39 -10.04
C ALA A 735 -11.05 -36.65 -11.40
N LEU A 736 -10.30 -37.13 -12.39
CA LEU A 736 -10.83 -37.32 -13.74
C LEU A 736 -11.30 -38.77 -13.94
N TYR A 737 -12.61 -39.04 -13.92
CA TYR A 737 -13.21 -40.38 -14.00
C TYR A 737 -13.71 -40.70 -15.43
N PRO A 738 -13.70 -41.96 -15.90
CA PRO A 738 -14.46 -42.37 -17.10
C PRO A 738 -15.99 -42.23 -16.87
N PRO A 739 -16.81 -42.15 -17.94
CA PRO A 739 -18.17 -41.64 -17.86
C PRO A 739 -19.13 -42.67 -17.25
N ASP A 740 -19.79 -42.31 -16.16
CA ASP A 740 -21.24 -42.07 -16.12
C ASP A 740 -21.56 -41.44 -14.75
N ASP A 741 -22.42 -40.43 -14.76
CA ASP A 741 -22.88 -39.62 -13.63
C ASP A 741 -21.97 -38.47 -13.16
N MET A 742 -22.42 -37.23 -13.39
CA MET A 742 -21.97 -36.11 -12.56
C MET A 742 -22.92 -34.92 -12.44
N LEU A 743 -22.98 -34.41 -11.20
CA LEU A 743 -23.60 -33.16 -10.79
C LEU A 743 -22.51 -32.09 -10.64
N ILE A 744 -22.55 -31.08 -11.51
CA ILE A 744 -21.97 -29.76 -11.24
C ILE A 744 -23.01 -28.98 -10.45
N THR A 745 -22.62 -28.33 -9.34
CA THR A 745 -23.54 -27.47 -8.59
C THR A 745 -23.92 -26.27 -9.44
N THR A 746 -25.21 -26.20 -9.78
CA THR A 746 -25.85 -25.31 -10.76
C THR A 746 -25.58 -23.81 -10.53
N ASN A 747 -25.23 -23.41 -9.30
CA ASN A 747 -24.99 -22.00 -8.95
C ASN A 747 -23.70 -21.41 -9.52
N ASP A 748 -22.65 -22.22 -9.71
CA ASP A 748 -21.37 -21.72 -10.24
C ASP A 748 -21.37 -21.70 -11.77
N GLN A 749 -22.07 -22.64 -12.41
CA GLN A 749 -22.33 -22.62 -13.86
C GLN A 749 -23.20 -21.42 -14.26
N VAL A 750 -24.23 -21.08 -13.48
CA VAL A 750 -25.07 -19.90 -13.71
C VAL A 750 -24.30 -18.59 -13.52
N ARG A 751 -23.36 -18.54 -12.55
CA ARG A 751 -22.46 -17.39 -12.39
C ARG A 751 -21.49 -17.22 -13.57
N LEU A 752 -20.99 -18.32 -14.11
CA LEU A 752 -20.07 -18.33 -15.25
C LEU A 752 -20.78 -17.88 -16.52
N MET A 753 -21.95 -18.46 -16.84
CA MET A 753 -22.69 -18.15 -18.07
C MET A 753 -23.19 -16.69 -18.11
N ASN A 754 -23.56 -16.13 -16.96
CA ASN A 754 -23.90 -14.71 -16.84
C ASN A 754 -22.69 -13.77 -17.00
N MET A 755 -21.46 -14.27 -16.79
CA MET A 755 -20.22 -13.49 -16.98
C MET A 755 -19.80 -13.39 -18.46
N TYR A 756 -20.24 -14.33 -19.30
CA TYR A 756 -19.90 -14.40 -20.73
C TYR A 756 -20.97 -13.84 -21.68
N GLY A 757 -22.07 -13.29 -21.16
CA GLY A 757 -23.07 -12.59 -21.98
C GLY A 757 -23.86 -13.47 -22.96
N LYS A 758 -23.93 -14.78 -22.72
CA LYS A 758 -24.84 -15.68 -23.47
C LYS A 758 -26.09 -15.92 -22.63
N PRO A 759 -27.26 -15.33 -22.95
CA PRO A 759 -28.51 -15.81 -22.37
C PRO A 759 -28.72 -17.25 -22.84
N LEU A 760 -29.21 -18.11 -21.95
CA LEU A 760 -29.70 -19.43 -22.34
C LEU A 760 -30.80 -19.21 -23.39
N ASP A 761 -30.62 -19.77 -24.58
CA ASP A 761 -31.65 -19.81 -25.62
C ASP A 761 -32.70 -20.84 -25.18
N ASP A 762 -33.99 -20.48 -25.26
CA ASP A 762 -35.14 -21.25 -24.76
C ASP A 762 -35.43 -22.56 -25.55
N GLY A 763 -34.41 -23.19 -26.14
CA GLY A 763 -34.58 -24.24 -27.15
C GLY A 763 -33.78 -25.53 -26.98
N MET A 764 -33.18 -25.80 -25.81
CA MET A 764 -32.56 -27.11 -25.55
C MET A 764 -33.34 -27.94 -24.53
N ASP A 765 -34.21 -28.80 -25.06
CA ASP A 765 -34.87 -29.87 -24.33
C ASP A 765 -33.82 -30.86 -23.76
N LEU A 766 -33.57 -30.76 -22.45
CA LEU A 766 -32.93 -31.82 -21.67
C LEU A 766 -33.99 -32.58 -20.89
N ILE A 767 -34.49 -33.62 -21.56
CA ILE A 767 -35.01 -34.91 -21.08
C ILE A 767 -35.35 -34.98 -19.58
N SER A 768 -36.65 -35.18 -19.36
CA SER A 768 -37.32 -35.59 -18.14
C SER A 768 -36.75 -36.86 -17.50
N ASP A 769 -35.95 -36.76 -16.42
CA ASP A 769 -35.85 -37.83 -15.41
C ASP A 769 -35.18 -37.40 -14.08
N THR A 770 -35.44 -36.16 -13.65
CA THR A 770 -34.75 -35.55 -12.49
C THR A 770 -35.25 -36.06 -11.12
N ASP A 771 -36.43 -36.69 -11.05
CA ASP A 771 -37.05 -37.05 -9.76
C ASP A 771 -36.56 -38.39 -9.17
N ASP A 772 -36.20 -39.37 -10.01
CA ASP A 772 -35.67 -40.65 -9.52
C ASP A 772 -34.18 -40.58 -9.17
N LYS A 773 -33.43 -39.70 -9.82
CA LYS A 773 -31.98 -39.50 -9.56
C LYS A 773 -31.71 -38.70 -8.29
N LEU A 774 -32.56 -37.72 -7.95
CA LEU A 774 -32.49 -37.00 -6.68
C LEU A 774 -32.86 -37.90 -5.49
N LYS A 775 -33.79 -38.84 -5.67
CA LYS A 775 -34.10 -39.89 -4.68
C LYS A 775 -32.92 -40.84 -4.47
N LEU A 776 -32.22 -41.22 -5.54
CA LEU A 776 -31.04 -42.09 -5.47
C LEU A 776 -29.86 -41.41 -4.76
N ALA A 777 -29.59 -40.13 -5.06
CA ALA A 777 -28.55 -39.33 -4.41
C ALA A 777 -28.84 -39.10 -2.92
N LYS A 778 -30.09 -38.80 -2.55
CA LYS A 778 -30.52 -38.70 -1.14
C LYS A 778 -30.40 -40.04 -0.40
N LYS A 779 -30.59 -41.18 -1.09
CA LYS A 779 -30.45 -42.54 -0.54
C LYS A 779 -28.97 -42.93 -0.33
N ALA A 780 -28.07 -42.53 -1.23
CA ALA A 780 -26.64 -42.77 -1.11
C ALA A 780 -26.02 -41.95 0.03
N ILE A 781 -26.38 -40.66 0.12
CA ILE A 781 -25.86 -39.73 1.15
C ILE A 781 -26.38 -40.07 2.55
N ARG A 782 -27.62 -40.60 2.67
CA ARG A 782 -28.20 -41.10 3.94
C ARG A 782 -27.37 -42.19 4.63
N LYS A 783 -26.55 -42.92 3.89
CA LYS A 783 -25.73 -44.02 4.43
C LYS A 783 -24.49 -43.54 5.19
N TYR A 784 -24.14 -42.25 5.05
CA TYR A 784 -22.87 -41.69 5.52
C TYR A 784 -23.01 -40.46 6.44
N LEU A 785 -24.24 -40.10 6.85
CA LEU A 785 -24.51 -38.98 7.78
C LEU A 785 -25.08 -39.47 9.13
N PRO A 786 -24.74 -38.83 10.25
CA PRO A 786 -25.39 -39.07 11.54
C PRO A 786 -26.90 -38.81 11.48
N LYS A 787 -27.73 -39.62 12.17
CA LYS A 787 -29.22 -39.58 12.10
C LYS A 787 -29.84 -38.19 12.33
N ASN A 788 -29.16 -37.30 13.04
CA ASN A 788 -29.65 -35.96 13.36
C ASN A 788 -29.50 -34.98 12.18
N GLU A 789 -28.51 -35.17 11.32
CA GLU A 789 -28.25 -34.33 10.14
C GLU A 789 -29.09 -34.76 8.93
N ALA A 790 -29.38 -36.07 8.83
CA ALA A 790 -30.25 -36.62 7.79
C ALA A 790 -31.70 -36.05 7.83
N LYS A 791 -32.19 -35.60 8.99
CA LYS A 791 -33.51 -34.96 9.14
C LYS A 791 -33.58 -33.52 8.63
N GLN A 792 -32.45 -32.80 8.58
CA GLN A 792 -32.43 -31.42 8.09
C GLN A 792 -32.54 -31.36 6.55
N MET A 793 -32.13 -32.42 5.86
CA MET A 793 -32.24 -32.53 4.40
C MET A 793 -33.67 -32.66 3.87
N ASP A 794 -34.62 -33.17 4.67
CA ASP A 794 -36.02 -33.31 4.24
C ASP A 794 -36.76 -31.96 4.22
N ASN A 795 -36.20 -30.91 4.84
CA ASN A 795 -36.76 -29.56 4.89
C ASN A 795 -36.26 -28.63 3.76
N LEU A 796 -35.32 -29.09 2.93
CA LEU A 796 -34.91 -28.35 1.72
C LEU A 796 -36.02 -28.45 0.66
N ARG A 797 -36.96 -27.51 0.70
CA ARG A 797 -37.95 -27.32 -0.37
C ARG A 797 -37.35 -26.52 -1.51
N THR A 798 -37.57 -27.00 -2.73
CA THR A 798 -37.38 -26.28 -3.99
C THR A 798 -38.37 -25.11 -4.06
N SER A 799 -37.92 -23.89 -3.76
CA SER A 799 -38.71 -22.68 -4.00
C SER A 799 -38.45 -22.14 -5.42
N ARG A 800 -39.51 -22.16 -6.24
CA ARG A 800 -39.63 -21.55 -7.56
C ARG A 800 -39.36 -20.04 -7.52
N PHE A 801 -38.67 -19.51 -8.52
CA PHE A 801 -38.63 -18.08 -8.82
C PHE A 801 -39.95 -17.63 -9.45
N LEU A 802 -40.34 -16.40 -9.11
CA LEU A 802 -41.37 -15.58 -9.75
C LEU A 802 -41.02 -15.36 -11.23
N ILE A 803 -42.00 -15.61 -12.10
CA ILE A 803 -42.02 -15.16 -13.49
C ILE A 803 -42.68 -13.78 -13.50
N PRO A 804 -42.04 -12.71 -14.01
CA PRO A 804 -42.74 -11.51 -14.41
C PRO A 804 -43.37 -11.71 -15.80
N GLY A 805 -44.69 -11.84 -15.85
CA GLY A 805 -45.49 -11.43 -17.00
C GLY A 805 -45.79 -12.49 -18.07
N GLU A 806 -46.63 -13.47 -17.76
CA GLU A 806 -47.70 -13.87 -18.68
C GLU A 806 -49.01 -13.95 -17.88
N SER A 807 -50.06 -13.40 -18.50
CA SER A 807 -51.38 -13.14 -17.95
C SER A 807 -52.12 -14.40 -17.50
N ASP A 808 -52.48 -14.46 -16.22
CA ASP A 808 -53.63 -15.23 -15.76
C ASP A 808 -54.91 -14.56 -16.27
N ASP A 809 -55.41 -15.02 -17.41
CA ASP A 809 -56.80 -14.79 -17.80
C ASP A 809 -57.48 -16.13 -18.11
N LYS A 810 -57.79 -16.87 -17.03
CA LYS A 810 -58.87 -17.86 -17.02
C LYS A 810 -59.73 -17.68 -15.79
N ASN A 811 -60.56 -16.64 -15.86
CA ASN A 811 -61.79 -16.55 -15.10
C ASN A 811 -62.94 -16.15 -16.03
N SER A 812 -63.31 -17.00 -17.00
CA SER A 812 -64.61 -16.91 -17.67
C SER A 812 -64.96 -18.14 -18.54
N GLU A 813 -65.27 -19.27 -17.90
CA GLU A 813 -66.32 -20.15 -18.45
C GLU A 813 -67.56 -20.03 -17.56
N LYS A 814 -68.28 -18.93 -17.75
CA LYS A 814 -69.72 -18.78 -17.45
C LYS A 814 -70.28 -17.64 -18.31
N ALA A 815 -70.62 -17.94 -19.57
CA ALA A 815 -71.79 -17.40 -20.26
C ALA A 815 -71.91 -18.00 -21.67
N LYS A 816 -72.48 -19.20 -21.74
CA LYS A 816 -73.48 -19.47 -22.79
C LYS A 816 -74.63 -18.48 -22.54
N ASN A 817 -74.79 -17.48 -23.41
CA ASN A 817 -76.08 -17.02 -23.96
C ASN A 817 -75.97 -15.60 -24.52
N LYS A 818 -76.35 -15.51 -25.81
CA LYS A 818 -76.61 -14.34 -26.66
C LYS A 818 -75.41 -13.72 -27.36
#